data_AF-A0A7S7U251-F1
#
_entry.id   AF-A0A7S7U251-F1
#
_cell.length_a   1.000
_cell.length_b   1.000
_cell.length_c   1.000
_cell.angle_alpha   90.00
_cell.angle_beta   90.00
_cell.angle_gamma   90.00
#
_symmetry.space_group_name_H-M   'P 1'
#
loop_
_entity.id
_entity.type
_entity.pdbx_description
1 polymer ?
#
loop_
_entity_poly.entity_id
_entity_poly.type
_entity_poly.pdbx_seq_one_letter_code
_entity_poly.pdbx_strand_id
1 'polypeptide(L)'
;MCSRPSPRSRNRGFAISRCTSLRRCCMIRARRCIGMCMPLTGAIQAERRRAIDVRRGTRPASFCHGANNIVVSISGRWNGMTGMRPSLLRLAALGLLLLLNSPSYAGLREDGAACDATEPHPELAIPACTRLIAANPRGRDLSITYYNRALAWHNKGNLEKAKADYDQSIAINPSFAPSYGQRAKVYLQNQDYDRALSDFDQAIRLKPAGQFSAGWFNNRAELFVATGDYDRALADYGKSIELDPNSWYAYVNRALVYDFSGKDRLAALHCEDAIKRAPHAAGPYYCRAAVEVSAGDLDSAARDVERAIAIQDGQSEFYSLRGLTFAGKGELDQAMRDYDRATQLNAQGALNYARRGLADEKKGDVDAARADFRHALDVIGLDQLDRTQGQRVAREGLQRLDKVASTDKSVVADHAAAKPVPALATAVPVPPISAGKAATTERRVALVVGNSKYRSVPVLPNPGQDAAAIANTLRAVGFQDVRLVTDATRDSLVDALKSFTSAADGADWAVIYYAGHGMEMAGENYLVPVDAKLATDRDVSFEAVALTQVMGATEGARKLHLVILDACRDNPFANQIKRTVASRSIGRGLAQVEPDSGTLVVYAAKHGQVALDGDGGHSPFVTALIKRMQTPRIEIRKLFDLVRDDVMVATDRRQQPFSYGSVPGAEDFYFVGASQNAAK
;
A
#
# COMPACT_ATOMS: atom_id res chain seq x y z
N MET A 1 -29.51 22.49 37.98
CA MET A 1 -29.78 21.39 38.94
C MET A 1 -30.72 20.39 38.28
N CYS A 2 -30.46 19.11 38.52
CA CYS A 2 -31.09 17.86 38.04
C CYS A 2 -32.61 17.93 37.70
N SER A 3 -33.20 17.14 36.80
CA SER A 3 -33.23 15.67 36.77
C SER A 3 -34.05 15.16 35.56
N ARG A 4 -33.79 13.91 35.13
CA ARG A 4 -34.56 13.13 34.12
C ARG A 4 -36.05 12.94 34.47
N PRO A 5 -36.89 12.44 33.53
CA PRO A 5 -37.18 10.99 33.52
C PRO A 5 -37.40 10.32 32.13
N SER A 6 -37.21 8.99 32.11
CA SER A 6 -37.69 7.93 31.18
C SER A 6 -39.25 7.81 31.26
N PRO A 7 -40.05 7.20 30.33
CA PRO A 7 -39.92 5.79 29.89
C PRO A 7 -40.55 5.26 28.56
N ARG A 8 -40.11 4.03 28.21
CA ARG A 8 -40.76 2.86 27.55
C ARG A 8 -42.07 2.99 26.73
N SER A 9 -42.10 2.35 25.55
CA SER A 9 -43.15 1.40 25.07
C SER A 9 -42.62 0.65 23.81
N ARG A 10 -42.59 -0.70 23.70
CA ARG A 10 -43.61 -1.76 23.48
C ARG A 10 -44.31 -1.79 22.10
N ASN A 11 -43.94 -2.83 21.34
CA ASN A 11 -44.72 -3.77 20.48
C ASN A 11 -45.75 -3.27 19.43
N ARG A 12 -45.58 -3.77 18.19
CA ARG A 12 -46.54 -4.44 17.24
C ARG A 12 -45.70 -4.85 16.01
N GLY A 13 -45.82 -5.97 15.30
CA GLY A 13 -46.85 -7.01 15.20
C GLY A 13 -47.36 -7.17 13.76
N PHE A 14 -46.73 -8.08 12.98
CA PHE A 14 -47.27 -8.94 11.89
C PHE A 14 -47.61 -8.48 10.44
N ALA A 15 -47.32 -9.45 9.53
CA ALA A 15 -47.79 -9.75 8.15
C ALA A 15 -47.21 -8.93 6.96
N ILE A 16 -46.41 -9.47 6.02
CA ILE A 16 -46.50 -10.60 5.05
C ILE A 16 -47.37 -10.32 3.80
N SER A 17 -46.68 -10.23 2.65
CA SER A 17 -47.00 -10.79 1.31
C SER A 17 -47.61 -9.92 0.17
N ARG A 18 -46.75 -9.71 -0.85
CA ARG A 18 -46.90 -9.83 -2.33
C ARG A 18 -47.64 -8.75 -3.14
N CYS A 19 -46.91 -8.16 -4.10
CA CYS A 19 -47.11 -8.28 -5.57
C CYS A 19 -46.05 -7.42 -6.32
N THR A 20 -45.05 -8.03 -6.97
CA THR A 20 -44.95 -8.26 -8.44
C THR A 20 -45.02 -7.00 -9.33
N SER A 21 -43.87 -6.52 -9.84
CA SER A 21 -43.34 -6.87 -11.17
C SER A 21 -42.50 -5.76 -11.85
N LEU A 22 -41.37 -6.20 -12.41
CA LEU A 22 -40.74 -5.78 -13.68
C LEU A 22 -39.92 -4.47 -13.80
N ARG A 23 -38.60 -4.71 -13.90
CA ARG A 23 -37.65 -4.33 -14.98
C ARG A 23 -36.62 -3.22 -14.73
N ARG A 24 -35.37 -3.74 -14.70
CA ARG A 24 -34.15 -3.29 -15.41
C ARG A 24 -33.26 -2.22 -14.76
N CYS A 25 -31.97 -2.55 -14.83
CA CYS A 25 -30.77 -1.72 -14.68
C CYS A 25 -30.36 -1.28 -13.26
N CYS A 26 -29.65 -2.15 -12.53
CA CYS A 26 -28.63 -1.68 -11.60
C CYS A 26 -27.56 -2.75 -11.34
N MET A 27 -26.37 -2.55 -11.89
CA MET A 27 -25.07 -2.66 -11.21
C MET A 27 -23.93 -2.61 -12.25
N ILE A 28 -23.62 -1.38 -12.69
CA ILE A 28 -22.35 -1.03 -13.32
C ILE A 28 -21.83 0.21 -12.60
N ARG A 29 -20.93 0.01 -11.63
CA ARG A 29 -19.60 0.65 -11.59
C ARG A 29 -18.87 0.28 -10.30
N ALA A 30 -17.96 -0.67 -10.47
CA ALA A 30 -16.87 -0.95 -9.56
C ALA A 30 -15.79 0.16 -9.64
N ARG A 31 -15.08 0.37 -8.52
CA ARG A 31 -13.63 0.62 -8.35
C ARG A 31 -13.29 1.86 -7.52
N ARG A 32 -12.76 1.64 -6.31
CA ARG A 32 -11.32 1.77 -5.95
C ARG A 32 -11.18 1.70 -4.42
N CYS A 33 -10.87 0.53 -3.88
CA CYS A 33 -10.41 0.31 -2.48
C CYS A 33 -9.98 -1.16 -2.33
N ILE A 34 -8.73 -1.55 -2.64
CA ILE A 34 -8.11 -2.86 -2.28
C ILE A 34 -6.58 -2.67 -2.49
N GLY A 35 -5.62 -2.73 -1.55
CA GLY A 35 -5.44 -3.47 -0.30
C GLY A 35 -4.38 -4.58 -0.52
N MET A 36 -3.06 -4.38 -0.32
CA MET A 36 -2.09 -5.50 -0.22
C MET A 36 -2.19 -6.05 1.20
N CYS A 37 -2.61 -7.29 1.31
CA CYS A 37 -2.05 -8.18 2.33
C CYS A 37 -1.03 -9.04 1.57
N MET A 38 0.25 -8.96 1.96
CA MET A 38 1.24 -9.94 1.51
C MET A 38 0.83 -11.31 2.06
N PRO A 39 0.82 -12.39 1.25
CA PRO A 39 0.79 -13.72 1.79
C PRO A 39 2.19 -14.05 2.32
N LEU A 40 2.44 -13.81 3.61
CA LEU A 40 3.61 -14.34 4.33
C LEU A 40 3.51 -15.86 4.57
N THR A 41 2.66 -16.58 3.83
CA THR A 41 2.49 -18.04 3.91
C THR A 41 3.58 -18.83 3.18
N GLY A 42 4.54 -18.18 2.50
CA GLY A 42 5.64 -18.87 1.80
C GLY A 42 6.83 -19.30 2.68
N ALA A 43 6.96 -18.79 3.90
CA ALA A 43 8.16 -19.00 4.73
C ALA A 43 8.22 -20.34 5.47
N ILE A 44 7.32 -21.30 5.19
CA ILE A 44 7.30 -22.62 5.84
C ILE A 44 7.71 -23.79 4.90
N GLN A 45 7.96 -23.55 3.61
CA GLN A 45 8.25 -24.65 2.67
C GLN A 45 9.66 -24.71 2.04
N ALA A 46 10.60 -23.87 2.46
CA ALA A 46 11.94 -23.84 1.83
C ALA A 46 13.11 -23.92 2.83
N GLU A 47 13.05 -24.87 3.77
CA GLU A 47 14.21 -25.23 4.62
C GLU A 47 14.79 -26.62 4.30
N ARG A 48 14.59 -27.07 3.05
CA ARG A 48 15.15 -28.34 2.56
C ARG A 48 15.93 -28.12 1.28
N ARG A 49 17.22 -27.82 1.45
CA ARG A 49 18.38 -28.33 0.67
C ARG A 49 19.56 -27.38 0.88
N ARG A 50 20.41 -27.69 1.86
CA ARG A 50 21.90 -27.56 1.83
C ARG A 50 22.47 -27.74 3.24
N ALA A 51 22.76 -28.99 3.58
CA ALA A 51 23.81 -29.34 4.53
C ALA A 51 24.32 -30.74 4.15
N ILE A 52 25.05 -30.81 3.04
CA ILE A 52 25.90 -31.95 2.68
C ILE A 52 27.28 -31.36 2.40
N ASP A 53 28.26 -31.81 3.21
CA ASP A 53 29.72 -31.68 3.09
C ASP A 53 30.32 -30.25 3.22
N VAL A 54 31.36 -29.95 4.04
CA VAL A 54 32.66 -30.62 4.23
C VAL A 54 33.32 -30.16 5.56
N ARG A 55 33.83 -31.06 6.41
CA ARG A 55 35.29 -31.18 6.74
C ARG A 55 35.59 -32.37 7.66
N ARG A 56 36.51 -33.19 7.15
CA ARG A 56 37.13 -34.39 7.72
C ARG A 56 38.30 -34.04 8.65
N GLY A 57 38.58 -34.98 9.56
CA GLY A 57 39.87 -35.19 10.24
C GLY A 57 39.75 -34.89 11.74
N THR A 58 39.72 -35.86 12.66
CA THR A 58 40.64 -36.99 12.83
C THR A 58 39.97 -38.19 13.54
N ARG A 59 40.39 -39.41 13.18
CA ARG A 59 40.03 -40.75 13.73
C ARG A 59 41.01 -41.15 14.88
N PRO A 60 40.97 -42.36 15.52
CA PRO A 60 40.05 -43.53 15.40
C PRO A 60 39.60 -44.20 16.73
N ALA A 61 38.54 -45.04 16.67
CA ALA A 61 38.55 -46.40 17.27
C ALA A 61 37.32 -47.23 16.80
N SER A 62 37.60 -48.14 15.86
CA SER A 62 37.11 -49.51 15.67
C SER A 62 35.82 -50.00 16.37
N PHE A 63 34.83 -50.51 15.62
CA PHE A 63 34.57 -51.95 15.39
C PHE A 63 33.25 -52.20 14.63
N CYS A 64 33.31 -53.06 13.60
CA CYS A 64 32.16 -53.68 12.91
C CYS A 64 31.39 -54.63 13.83
N HIS A 65 30.10 -54.87 13.56
CA HIS A 65 29.35 -56.15 13.58
C HIS A 65 27.96 -55.82 12.97
N GLY A 66 27.40 -56.54 12.00
CA GLY A 66 27.39 -57.99 11.82
C GLY A 66 26.06 -58.51 12.36
N ALA A 67 25.11 -58.75 11.45
CA ALA A 67 23.81 -59.33 11.76
C ALA A 67 23.96 -60.64 12.54
N ASN A 68 23.15 -60.83 13.59
CA ASN A 68 22.90 -62.16 14.14
C ASN A 68 21.48 -62.26 14.70
N ASN A 69 20.72 -63.18 14.11
CA ASN A 69 19.58 -63.84 14.71
C ASN A 69 20.01 -64.48 16.03
N ILE A 70 19.32 -64.15 17.12
CA ILE A 70 19.36 -64.96 18.34
C ILE A 70 18.03 -65.70 18.44
N VAL A 71 18.09 -66.98 18.10
CA VAL A 71 17.16 -68.01 18.55
C VAL A 71 17.43 -68.22 20.03
N VAL A 72 16.51 -67.81 20.90
CA VAL A 72 16.56 -68.23 22.31
C VAL A 72 15.82 -69.55 22.42
N SER A 73 16.59 -70.63 22.54
CA SER A 73 16.14 -71.93 23.01
C SER A 73 15.81 -71.85 24.50
N ILE A 74 14.52 -72.00 24.85
CA ILE A 74 14.11 -72.30 26.24
C ILE A 74 13.78 -73.80 26.31
N SER A 75 14.77 -74.60 26.70
CA SER A 75 14.57 -75.97 27.16
C SER A 75 14.40 -75.96 28.69
N GLY A 76 13.17 -75.71 29.13
CA GLY A 76 12.77 -75.80 30.54
C GLY A 76 11.61 -76.78 30.70
N ARG A 77 11.88 -77.93 31.33
CA ARG A 77 10.88 -78.94 31.72
C ARG A 77 9.72 -78.29 32.48
N TRP A 78 8.49 -78.50 32.00
CA TRP A 78 7.27 -78.46 32.80
C TRP A 78 6.48 -79.74 32.52
N ASN A 79 6.77 -80.77 33.31
CA ASN A 79 5.84 -81.87 33.55
C ASN A 79 4.88 -81.41 34.65
N GLY A 80 3.58 -81.52 34.39
CA GLY A 80 2.54 -81.50 35.42
C GLY A 80 1.73 -80.21 35.47
N MET A 81 0.65 -80.16 34.68
CA MET A 81 -0.65 -79.61 35.10
C MET A 81 -1.71 -79.90 34.02
N THR A 82 -2.15 -81.16 33.96
CA THR A 82 -3.39 -81.56 33.30
C THR A 82 -4.56 -81.13 34.19
N GLY A 83 -5.13 -79.94 33.95
CA GLY A 83 -6.26 -79.49 34.76
C GLY A 83 -6.93 -78.15 34.43
N MET A 84 -6.59 -77.46 33.34
CA MET A 84 -7.35 -76.25 32.95
C MET A 84 -8.43 -76.60 31.93
N ARG A 85 -9.70 -76.36 32.32
CA ARG A 85 -10.86 -76.48 31.43
C ARG A 85 -10.62 -75.68 30.14
N PRO A 86 -10.93 -76.22 28.94
CA PRO A 86 -10.69 -75.54 27.66
C PRO A 86 -11.35 -74.15 27.56
N SER A 87 -12.39 -73.90 28.36
CA SER A 87 -13.06 -72.61 28.54
C SER A 87 -12.14 -71.52 29.14
N LEU A 88 -11.26 -71.88 30.08
CA LEU A 88 -10.32 -70.95 30.73
C LEU A 88 -9.14 -70.60 29.83
N LEU A 89 -8.67 -71.55 29.01
CA LEU A 89 -7.65 -71.30 27.97
C LEU A 89 -8.17 -70.40 26.85
N ARG A 90 -9.46 -70.54 26.46
CA ARG A 90 -10.09 -69.61 25.51
C ARG A 90 -10.28 -68.21 26.08
N LEU A 91 -10.65 -68.08 27.35
CA LEU A 91 -10.74 -66.77 28.04
C LEU A 91 -9.37 -66.12 28.24
N ALA A 92 -8.34 -66.89 28.57
CA ALA A 92 -6.97 -66.40 28.68
C ALA A 92 -6.40 -65.98 27.32
N ALA A 93 -6.68 -66.74 26.24
CA ALA A 93 -6.29 -66.37 24.89
C ALA A 93 -7.05 -65.13 24.38
N LEU A 94 -8.35 -65.00 24.70
CA LEU A 94 -9.13 -63.79 24.40
C LEU A 94 -8.62 -62.58 25.19
N GLY A 95 -8.26 -62.78 26.46
CA GLY A 95 -7.66 -61.75 27.32
C GLY A 95 -6.28 -61.31 26.81
N LEU A 96 -5.45 -62.23 26.33
CA LEU A 96 -4.14 -61.93 25.74
C LEU A 96 -4.28 -61.24 24.37
N LEU A 97 -5.24 -61.64 23.54
CA LEU A 97 -5.57 -60.97 22.26
C LEU A 97 -6.16 -59.57 22.48
N LEU A 98 -6.94 -59.36 23.55
CA LEU A 98 -7.44 -58.04 23.95
C LEU A 98 -6.30 -57.15 24.47
N LEU A 99 -5.33 -57.71 25.20
CA LEU A 99 -4.13 -56.99 25.66
C LEU A 99 -3.16 -56.66 24.51
N LEU A 100 -3.11 -57.48 23.46
CA LEU A 100 -2.30 -57.23 22.25
C LEU A 100 -2.95 -56.25 21.26
N ASN A 101 -4.28 -56.03 21.35
CA ASN A 101 -5.01 -55.05 20.53
C ASN A 101 -5.28 -53.71 21.24
N SER A 102 -5.01 -53.59 22.53
CA SER A 102 -4.95 -52.28 23.18
C SER A 102 -3.73 -51.52 22.64
N PRO A 103 -3.89 -50.27 22.18
CA PRO A 103 -2.75 -49.46 21.77
C PRO A 103 -1.76 -49.43 22.93
N SER A 104 -0.52 -49.86 22.67
CA SER A 104 0.51 -49.88 23.70
C SER A 104 0.71 -48.47 24.23
N TYR A 105 0.91 -48.32 25.54
CA TYR A 105 1.20 -47.01 26.16
C TYR A 105 2.39 -46.29 25.48
N ALA A 106 3.34 -47.06 24.93
CA ALA A 106 4.42 -46.54 24.10
C ALA A 106 3.92 -45.88 22.80
N GLY A 107 2.99 -46.52 22.08
CA GLY A 107 2.41 -45.98 20.86
C GLY A 107 1.55 -44.72 21.09
N LEU A 108 0.78 -44.65 22.17
CA LEU A 108 0.01 -43.44 22.51
C LEU A 108 0.92 -42.26 22.91
N ARG A 109 2.09 -42.53 23.50
CA ARG A 109 3.07 -41.50 23.84
C ARG A 109 3.76 -40.94 22.59
N GLU A 110 4.07 -41.80 21.63
CA GLU A 110 4.57 -41.38 20.31
C GLU A 110 3.50 -40.59 19.54
N ASP A 111 2.24 -41.01 19.60
CA ASP A 111 1.12 -40.28 19.00
C ASP A 111 0.93 -38.90 19.65
N GLY A 112 1.11 -38.78 20.96
CA GLY A 112 1.12 -37.49 21.67
C GLY A 112 2.16 -36.54 21.10
N ALA A 113 3.42 -36.99 21.01
CA ALA A 113 4.51 -36.18 20.46
C ALA A 113 4.29 -35.81 18.99
N ALA A 114 3.74 -36.72 18.18
CA ALA A 114 3.43 -36.46 16.78
C ALA A 114 2.25 -35.49 16.60
N CYS A 115 1.26 -35.54 17.49
CA CYS A 115 0.12 -34.61 17.48
C CYS A 115 0.53 -33.20 17.97
N ASP A 116 1.36 -33.12 19.01
CA ASP A 116 1.82 -31.87 19.61
C ASP A 116 3.04 -31.25 18.91
N ALA A 117 3.50 -31.88 17.83
CA ALA A 117 4.69 -31.44 17.10
C ALA A 117 4.56 -29.96 16.71
N THR A 118 5.55 -29.17 17.15
CA THR A 118 5.63 -27.72 16.88
C THR A 118 5.94 -27.42 15.43
N GLU A 119 6.49 -28.40 14.70
CA GLU A 119 6.77 -28.29 13.27
C GLU A 119 5.61 -28.87 12.42
N PRO A 120 5.31 -28.26 11.26
CA PRO A 120 4.21 -28.67 10.40
C PRO A 120 4.52 -29.99 9.69
N HIS A 121 4.14 -31.10 10.33
CA HIS A 121 4.10 -32.44 9.73
C HIS A 121 2.66 -32.93 9.66
N PRO A 122 1.83 -32.39 8.75
CA PRO A 122 0.42 -32.72 8.71
C PRO A 122 0.17 -34.22 8.46
N GLU A 123 1.06 -34.88 7.70
CA GLU A 123 0.98 -36.32 7.43
C GLU A 123 1.20 -37.19 8.67
N LEU A 124 1.88 -36.68 9.70
CA LEU A 124 2.10 -37.37 10.97
C LEU A 124 1.10 -36.93 12.04
N ALA A 125 0.88 -35.62 12.16
CA ALA A 125 0.01 -35.03 13.18
C ALA A 125 -1.46 -35.43 13.00
N ILE A 126 -2.00 -35.41 11.78
CA ILE A 126 -3.40 -35.75 11.51
C ILE A 126 -3.76 -37.17 11.99
N PRO A 127 -3.06 -38.24 11.57
CA PRO A 127 -3.39 -39.59 12.01
C PRO A 127 -3.12 -39.79 13.51
N ALA A 128 -2.07 -39.17 14.06
CA ALA A 128 -1.76 -39.26 15.50
C ALA A 128 -2.86 -38.62 16.36
N CYS A 129 -3.21 -37.34 16.10
CA CYS A 129 -4.31 -36.68 16.81
C CYS A 129 -5.65 -37.42 16.64
N THR A 130 -5.89 -38.03 15.47
CA THR A 130 -7.11 -38.82 15.22
C THR A 130 -7.18 -40.06 16.11
N ARG A 131 -6.06 -40.79 16.28
CA ARG A 131 -5.99 -41.92 17.22
C ARG A 131 -6.18 -41.48 18.66
N LEU A 132 -5.57 -40.36 19.07
CA LEU A 132 -5.74 -39.82 20.43
C LEU A 132 -7.19 -39.44 20.73
N ILE A 133 -7.88 -38.76 19.79
CA ILE A 133 -9.30 -38.42 19.91
C ILE A 133 -10.16 -39.68 20.06
N ALA A 134 -9.87 -40.73 19.29
CA ALA A 134 -10.60 -41.99 19.35
C ALA A 134 -10.32 -42.77 20.65
N ALA A 135 -9.08 -42.77 21.14
CA ALA A 135 -8.66 -43.49 22.32
C ALA A 135 -9.19 -42.86 23.63
N ASN A 136 -9.35 -41.54 23.67
CA ASN A 136 -9.81 -40.83 24.86
C ASN A 136 -10.83 -39.71 24.54
N PRO A 137 -12.07 -40.05 24.16
CA PRO A 137 -13.09 -39.08 23.74
C PRO A 137 -13.64 -38.18 24.87
N ARG A 138 -13.19 -38.38 26.12
CA ARG A 138 -13.53 -37.54 27.28
C ARG A 138 -12.28 -37.00 27.99
N GLY A 139 -11.13 -37.02 27.30
CA GLY A 139 -9.87 -36.52 27.85
C GLY A 139 -9.91 -35.03 28.16
N ARG A 140 -9.21 -34.62 29.23
CA ARG A 140 -9.12 -33.21 29.64
C ARG A 140 -8.48 -32.32 28.56
N ASP A 141 -7.55 -32.88 27.79
CA ASP A 141 -6.78 -32.15 26.77
C ASP A 141 -7.38 -32.27 25.36
N LEU A 142 -8.61 -32.81 25.25
CA LEU A 142 -9.26 -33.07 23.97
C LEU A 142 -9.41 -31.78 23.13
N SER A 143 -9.64 -30.63 23.76
CA SER A 143 -9.68 -29.34 23.04
C SER A 143 -8.35 -29.02 22.34
N ILE A 144 -7.23 -29.35 22.98
CA ILE A 144 -5.88 -29.12 22.44
C ILE A 144 -5.61 -30.11 21.30
N THR A 145 -6.01 -31.38 21.46
CA THR A 145 -5.86 -32.40 20.40
C THR A 145 -6.66 -32.05 19.14
N TYR A 146 -7.91 -31.56 19.29
CA TYR A 146 -8.68 -31.04 18.16
C TYR A 146 -8.02 -29.81 17.54
N TYR A 147 -7.52 -28.87 18.34
CA TYR A 147 -6.80 -27.69 17.85
C TYR A 147 -5.53 -28.06 17.06
N ASN A 148 -4.72 -29.00 17.54
CA ASN A 148 -3.51 -29.44 16.86
C ASN A 148 -3.84 -30.15 15.54
N ARG A 149 -4.91 -30.97 15.52
CA ARG A 149 -5.38 -31.57 14.27
C ARG A 149 -5.93 -30.52 13.30
N ALA A 150 -6.63 -29.50 13.80
CA ALA A 150 -7.12 -28.39 12.99
C ALA A 150 -5.96 -27.62 12.33
N LEU A 151 -4.89 -27.32 13.09
CA LEU A 151 -3.67 -26.71 12.55
C LEU A 151 -3.06 -27.57 11.44
N ALA A 152 -2.99 -28.88 11.65
CA ALA A 152 -2.45 -29.80 10.67
C ALA A 152 -3.32 -29.84 9.39
N TRP A 153 -4.65 -29.81 9.50
CA TRP A 153 -5.55 -29.67 8.35
C TRP A 153 -5.40 -28.34 7.64
N HIS A 154 -5.25 -27.25 8.40
CA HIS A 154 -5.03 -25.90 7.86
C HIS A 154 -3.74 -25.86 7.05
N ASN A 155 -2.65 -26.39 7.58
CA ASN A 155 -1.36 -26.49 6.89
C ASN A 155 -1.41 -27.38 5.64
N LYS A 156 -2.30 -28.38 5.63
CA LYS A 156 -2.59 -29.22 4.44
C LYS A 156 -3.52 -28.54 3.43
N GLY A 157 -4.00 -27.33 3.72
CA GLY A 157 -4.93 -26.58 2.88
C GLY A 157 -6.39 -27.05 2.96
N ASN A 158 -6.71 -28.00 3.86
CA ASN A 158 -8.09 -28.47 4.04
C ASN A 158 -8.82 -27.59 5.07
N LEU A 159 -9.23 -26.40 4.62
CA LEU A 159 -9.82 -25.37 5.47
C LEU A 159 -11.15 -25.81 6.12
N GLU A 160 -11.95 -26.62 5.43
CA GLU A 160 -13.22 -27.14 5.96
C GLU A 160 -13.00 -28.08 7.15
N LYS A 161 -12.06 -29.03 7.04
CA LYS A 161 -11.72 -29.91 8.16
C LYS A 161 -11.07 -29.16 9.31
N ALA A 162 -10.20 -28.19 9.00
CA ALA A 162 -9.58 -27.34 10.01
C ALA A 162 -10.65 -26.59 10.82
N LYS A 163 -11.59 -25.94 10.14
CA LYS A 163 -12.70 -25.23 10.76
C LYS A 163 -13.54 -26.15 11.66
N ALA A 164 -13.91 -27.33 11.17
CA ALA A 164 -14.70 -28.29 11.96
C ALA A 164 -13.97 -28.71 13.26
N ASP A 165 -12.66 -28.94 13.19
CA ASP A 165 -11.87 -29.29 14.37
C ASP A 165 -11.67 -28.08 15.32
N TYR A 166 -11.54 -26.85 14.81
CA TYR A 166 -11.57 -25.65 15.65
C TYR A 166 -12.92 -25.48 16.37
N ASP A 167 -14.03 -25.75 15.68
CA ASP A 167 -15.37 -25.72 16.27
C ASP A 167 -15.50 -26.73 17.43
N GLN A 168 -14.98 -27.96 17.24
CA GLN A 168 -14.94 -28.95 18.32
C GLN A 168 -14.06 -28.50 19.49
N SER A 169 -12.88 -27.95 19.20
CA SER A 169 -11.99 -27.41 20.24
C SER A 169 -12.67 -26.34 21.08
N ILE A 170 -13.36 -25.39 20.44
CA ILE A 170 -14.11 -24.31 21.10
C ILE A 170 -15.31 -24.85 21.89
N ALA A 171 -16.03 -25.84 21.36
CA ALA A 171 -17.15 -26.46 22.05
C ALA A 171 -16.72 -27.17 23.36
N ILE A 172 -15.53 -27.78 23.35
CA ILE A 172 -14.96 -28.47 24.52
C ILE A 172 -14.39 -27.46 25.53
N ASN A 173 -13.63 -26.47 25.05
CA ASN A 173 -13.05 -25.43 25.88
C ASN A 173 -13.28 -24.03 25.29
N PRO A 174 -14.39 -23.37 25.67
CA PRO A 174 -14.74 -22.04 25.17
C PRO A 174 -13.76 -20.93 25.57
N SER A 175 -12.85 -21.19 26.51
CA SER A 175 -11.83 -20.24 26.96
C SER A 175 -10.48 -20.44 26.25
N PHE A 176 -10.37 -21.41 25.35
CA PHE A 176 -9.13 -21.68 24.62
C PHE A 176 -8.95 -20.69 23.46
N ALA A 177 -8.38 -19.53 23.78
CA ALA A 177 -8.16 -18.41 22.84
C ALA A 177 -7.51 -18.79 21.50
N PRO A 178 -6.50 -19.70 21.42
CA PRO A 178 -5.87 -20.06 20.17
C PRO A 178 -6.84 -20.60 19.11
N SER A 179 -7.88 -21.35 19.51
CA SER A 179 -8.85 -21.90 18.56
C SER A 179 -9.68 -20.81 17.87
N TYR A 180 -10.04 -19.74 18.58
CA TYR A 180 -10.69 -18.59 17.95
C TYR A 180 -9.73 -17.87 16.99
N GLY A 181 -8.50 -17.57 17.44
CA GLY A 181 -7.54 -16.84 16.62
C GLY A 181 -7.15 -17.57 15.33
N GLN A 182 -7.01 -18.90 15.37
CA GLN A 182 -6.69 -19.67 14.17
C GLN A 182 -7.93 -19.90 13.28
N ARG A 183 -9.13 -20.08 13.85
CA ARG A 183 -10.38 -20.13 13.07
C ARG A 183 -10.65 -18.80 12.37
N ALA A 184 -10.34 -17.68 13.02
CA ALA A 184 -10.41 -16.35 12.41
C ALA A 184 -9.54 -16.24 11.15
N LYS A 185 -8.33 -16.81 11.15
CA LYS A 185 -7.47 -16.85 9.95
C LYS A 185 -8.08 -17.69 8.82
N VAL A 186 -8.75 -18.80 9.15
CA VAL A 186 -9.49 -19.59 8.15
C VAL A 186 -10.62 -18.76 7.55
N TYR A 187 -11.37 -18.02 8.37
CA TYR A 187 -12.39 -17.10 7.89
C TYR A 187 -11.82 -15.97 7.03
N LEU A 188 -10.67 -15.40 7.42
CA LEU A 188 -9.97 -14.36 6.66
C LEU A 188 -9.54 -14.87 5.27
N GLN A 189 -8.98 -16.08 5.19
CA GLN A 189 -8.63 -16.73 3.91
C GLN A 189 -9.85 -16.99 3.03
N ASN A 190 -11.00 -17.30 3.64
CA ASN A 190 -12.27 -17.45 2.94
C ASN A 190 -13.01 -16.12 2.71
N GLN A 191 -12.41 -14.97 3.05
CA GLN A 191 -12.99 -13.63 2.93
C GLN A 191 -14.30 -13.43 3.73
N ASP A 192 -14.52 -14.24 4.76
CA ASP A 192 -15.62 -14.10 5.72
C ASP A 192 -15.18 -13.14 6.84
N TYR A 193 -15.05 -11.85 6.48
CA TYR A 193 -14.46 -10.82 7.34
C TYR A 193 -15.25 -10.60 8.64
N ASP A 194 -16.57 -10.74 8.62
CA ASP A 194 -17.41 -10.55 9.81
C ASP A 194 -17.13 -11.63 10.88
N ARG A 195 -17.06 -12.90 10.46
CA ARG A 195 -16.73 -14.00 11.38
C ARG A 195 -15.26 -13.95 11.81
N ALA A 196 -14.37 -13.58 10.91
CA ALA A 196 -12.96 -13.40 11.24
C ALA A 196 -12.77 -12.31 12.32
N LEU A 197 -13.42 -11.16 12.17
CA LEU A 197 -13.36 -10.08 13.15
C LEU A 197 -13.91 -10.52 14.51
N SER A 198 -15.08 -11.17 14.53
CA SER A 198 -15.68 -11.68 15.76
C SER A 198 -14.76 -12.65 16.50
N ASP A 199 -14.11 -13.57 15.78
CA ASP A 199 -13.21 -14.54 16.39
C ASP A 199 -11.88 -13.92 16.85
N PHE A 200 -11.32 -12.97 16.11
CA PHE A 200 -10.15 -12.22 16.58
C PHE A 200 -10.47 -11.42 17.85
N ASP A 201 -11.62 -10.75 17.89
CA ASP A 201 -12.07 -10.00 19.07
C ASP A 201 -12.24 -10.91 20.28
N GLN A 202 -12.80 -12.11 20.08
CA GLN A 202 -12.96 -13.09 21.15
C GLN A 202 -11.60 -13.64 21.62
N ALA A 203 -10.69 -13.96 20.70
CA ALA A 203 -9.33 -14.41 21.02
C ALA A 203 -8.58 -13.35 21.86
N ILE A 204 -8.69 -12.06 21.50
CA ILE A 204 -8.07 -10.94 22.22
C ILE A 204 -8.74 -10.75 23.60
N ARG A 205 -10.08 -10.85 23.68
CA ARG A 205 -10.83 -10.70 24.94
C ARG A 205 -10.47 -11.75 25.97
N LEU A 206 -10.20 -12.98 25.53
CA LEU A 206 -9.78 -14.08 26.38
C LEU A 206 -8.37 -13.88 26.97
N LYS A 207 -7.68 -12.78 26.62
CA LYS A 207 -6.36 -12.36 27.12
C LYS A 207 -5.36 -13.53 27.20
N PRO A 208 -5.01 -14.17 26.08
CA PRO A 208 -3.97 -15.17 26.07
C PRO A 208 -2.67 -14.54 26.59
N ALA A 209 -1.99 -15.21 27.52
CA ALA A 209 -0.73 -14.73 28.06
C ALA A 209 0.36 -14.69 26.96
N GLY A 210 1.19 -13.64 26.97
CA GLY A 210 2.43 -13.56 26.19
C GLY A 210 2.24 -13.37 24.67
N GLN A 211 3.14 -13.99 23.89
CA GLN A 211 3.35 -13.78 22.45
C GLN A 211 2.11 -14.04 21.57
N PHE A 212 1.21 -14.94 22.01
CA PHE A 212 -0.04 -15.21 21.29
C PHE A 212 -0.90 -13.95 21.15
N SER A 213 -0.92 -13.07 22.16
CA SER A 213 -1.71 -11.84 22.10
C SER A 213 -1.19 -10.89 21.01
N ALA A 214 0.12 -10.75 20.82
CA ALA A 214 0.71 -9.90 19.77
C ALA A 214 0.31 -10.39 18.37
N GLY A 215 0.38 -11.71 18.15
CA GLY A 215 -0.02 -12.34 16.90
C GLY A 215 -1.49 -12.08 16.52
N TRP A 216 -2.42 -12.07 17.48
CA TRP A 216 -3.84 -11.80 17.20
C TRP A 216 -4.09 -10.34 16.80
N PHE A 217 -3.42 -9.37 17.42
CA PHE A 217 -3.49 -7.97 16.95
C PHE A 217 -2.90 -7.84 15.54
N ASN A 218 -1.76 -8.49 15.26
CA ASN A 218 -1.17 -8.47 13.91
C ASN A 218 -2.12 -9.03 12.84
N ASN A 219 -2.79 -10.15 13.13
CA ASN A 219 -3.70 -10.80 12.18
C ASN A 219 -5.04 -10.07 12.04
N ARG A 220 -5.55 -9.43 13.11
CA ARG A 220 -6.74 -8.57 13.01
C ARG A 220 -6.43 -7.28 12.25
N ALA A 221 -5.23 -6.73 12.38
CA ALA A 221 -4.78 -5.63 11.54
C ALA A 221 -4.78 -5.99 10.06
N GLU A 222 -4.37 -7.21 9.68
CA GLU A 222 -4.44 -7.70 8.30
C GLU A 222 -5.87 -7.70 7.76
N LEU A 223 -6.85 -8.10 8.57
CA LEU A 223 -8.27 -7.96 8.23
C LEU A 223 -8.65 -6.50 7.96
N PHE A 224 -8.23 -5.58 8.82
CA PHE A 224 -8.52 -4.16 8.61
C PHE A 224 -7.88 -3.62 7.33
N VAL A 225 -6.64 -4.01 7.01
CA VAL A 225 -5.99 -3.71 5.72
C VAL A 225 -6.81 -4.25 4.54
N ALA A 226 -7.28 -5.50 4.60
CA ALA A 226 -8.10 -6.10 3.56
C ALA A 226 -9.42 -5.34 3.34
N THR A 227 -9.99 -4.77 4.42
CA THR A 227 -11.20 -3.94 4.35
C THR A 227 -10.93 -2.45 4.06
N GLY A 228 -9.66 -2.03 3.97
CA GLY A 228 -9.25 -0.66 3.71
C GLY A 228 -9.25 0.28 4.93
N ASP A 229 -9.43 -0.25 6.14
CA ASP A 229 -9.44 0.52 7.39
C ASP A 229 -8.01 0.65 7.95
N TYR A 230 -7.22 1.53 7.34
CA TYR A 230 -5.81 1.67 7.67
C TYR A 230 -5.56 2.24 9.07
N ASP A 231 -6.47 3.05 9.61
CA ASP A 231 -6.31 3.61 10.96
C ASP A 231 -6.42 2.52 12.03
N ARG A 232 -7.43 1.65 11.95
CA ARG A 232 -7.53 0.50 12.86
C ARG A 232 -6.40 -0.51 12.65
N ALA A 233 -5.96 -0.71 11.41
CA ALA A 233 -4.79 -1.56 11.13
C ALA A 233 -3.52 -1.02 11.81
N LEU A 234 -3.24 0.29 11.68
CA LEU A 234 -2.07 0.91 12.30
C LEU A 234 -2.13 0.86 13.83
N ALA A 235 -3.32 1.02 14.43
CA ALA A 235 -3.52 0.89 15.86
C ALA A 235 -3.21 -0.54 16.34
N ASP A 236 -3.73 -1.56 15.65
CA ASP A 236 -3.49 -2.96 16.00
C ASP A 236 -2.05 -3.40 15.76
N TYR A 237 -1.40 -2.97 14.66
CA TYR A 237 0.04 -3.20 14.49
C TYR A 237 0.86 -2.50 15.58
N GLY A 238 0.45 -1.29 15.99
CA GLY A 238 1.05 -0.59 17.14
C GLY A 238 0.94 -1.42 18.42
N LYS A 239 -0.23 -2.00 18.71
CA LYS A 239 -0.42 -2.84 19.88
C LYS A 239 0.34 -4.16 19.81
N SER A 240 0.44 -4.76 18.63
CA SER A 240 1.27 -5.93 18.38
C SER A 240 2.75 -5.65 18.71
N ILE A 241 3.29 -4.52 18.24
CA ILE A 241 4.67 -4.09 18.54
C ILE A 241 4.88 -3.80 20.03
N GLU A 242 3.90 -3.21 20.71
CA GLU A 242 3.97 -2.97 22.15
C GLU A 242 4.08 -4.29 22.95
N LEU A 243 3.36 -5.33 22.50
CA LEU A 243 3.33 -6.64 23.15
C LEU A 243 4.52 -7.53 22.77
N ASP A 244 5.02 -7.44 21.54
CA ASP A 244 6.22 -8.13 21.06
C ASP A 244 7.12 -7.19 20.24
N PRO A 245 8.00 -6.42 20.91
CA PRO A 245 8.90 -5.48 20.25
C PRO A 245 9.97 -6.13 19.34
N ASN A 246 10.14 -7.45 19.43
CA ASN A 246 11.12 -8.21 18.66
C ASN A 246 10.53 -8.85 17.39
N SER A 247 9.21 -8.81 17.23
CA SER A 247 8.53 -9.33 16.05
C SER A 247 8.74 -8.42 14.84
N TRP A 248 9.71 -8.75 13.99
CA TRP A 248 9.98 -8.02 12.75
C TRP A 248 8.78 -8.02 11.79
N TYR A 249 7.90 -9.02 11.87
CA TYR A 249 6.67 -9.10 11.07
C TYR A 249 5.73 -7.93 11.32
N ALA A 250 5.54 -7.53 12.58
CA ALA A 250 4.64 -6.43 12.91
C ALA A 250 5.17 -5.09 12.36
N TYR A 251 6.49 -4.90 12.35
CA TYR A 251 7.13 -3.73 11.73
C TYR A 251 6.98 -3.72 10.21
N VAL A 252 7.23 -4.85 9.54
CA VAL A 252 7.04 -4.98 8.07
C VAL A 252 5.59 -4.74 7.69
N ASN A 253 4.64 -5.38 8.38
CA ASN A 253 3.22 -5.20 8.06
C ASN A 253 2.76 -3.76 8.26
N ARG A 254 3.25 -3.09 9.31
CA ARG A 254 2.99 -1.65 9.53
C ARG A 254 3.63 -0.78 8.46
N ALA A 255 4.84 -1.12 8.01
CA ALA A 255 5.52 -0.42 6.93
C ALA A 255 4.70 -0.46 5.63
N LEU A 256 4.12 -1.61 5.29
CA LEU A 256 3.26 -1.76 4.11
C LEU A 256 2.03 -0.85 4.17
N VAL A 257 1.41 -0.69 5.34
CA VAL A 257 0.28 0.25 5.50
C VAL A 257 0.71 1.70 5.32
N TYR A 258 1.91 2.06 5.79
CA TYR A 258 2.45 3.40 5.55
C TYR A 258 2.80 3.64 4.07
N ASP A 259 3.38 2.65 3.39
CA ASP A 259 3.66 2.72 1.95
C ASP A 259 2.36 2.98 1.18
N PHE A 260 1.28 2.25 1.52
CA PHE A 260 -0.04 2.50 0.93
C PHE A 260 -0.65 3.85 1.21
N SER A 261 -0.31 4.42 2.36
CA SER A 261 -0.77 5.74 2.75
C SER A 261 0.10 6.86 2.13
N GLY A 262 1.06 6.52 1.24
CA GLY A 262 2.01 7.45 0.64
C GLY A 262 3.03 8.02 1.63
N LYS A 263 3.24 7.32 2.75
CA LYS A 263 4.14 7.70 3.85
C LYS A 263 5.45 6.91 3.74
N ASP A 264 6.07 6.92 2.55
CA ASP A 264 7.22 6.08 2.17
C ASP A 264 8.39 6.17 3.16
N ARG A 265 8.64 7.36 3.73
CA ARG A 265 9.70 7.54 4.74
C ARG A 265 9.38 6.80 6.05
N LEU A 266 8.12 6.79 6.48
CA LEU A 266 7.70 6.02 7.65
C LEU A 266 7.73 4.51 7.34
N ALA A 267 7.36 4.12 6.13
CA ALA A 267 7.48 2.75 5.68
C ALA A 267 8.94 2.26 5.72
N ALA A 268 9.87 3.03 5.14
CA ALA A 268 11.30 2.71 5.15
C ALA A 268 11.86 2.59 6.57
N LEU A 269 11.51 3.52 7.47
CA LEU A 269 11.92 3.47 8.89
C LEU A 269 11.44 2.20 9.59
N HIS A 270 10.22 1.75 9.32
CA HIS A 270 9.70 0.53 9.90
C HIS A 270 10.31 -0.74 9.29
N CYS A 271 10.65 -0.75 7.99
CA CYS A 271 11.45 -1.84 7.44
C CYS A 271 12.88 -1.85 8.04
N GLU A 272 13.51 -0.69 8.28
CA GLU A 272 14.80 -0.59 8.98
C GLU A 272 14.72 -1.13 10.41
N ASP A 273 13.65 -0.79 11.13
CA ASP A 273 13.43 -1.36 12.45
C ASP A 273 13.31 -2.88 12.39
N ALA A 274 12.59 -3.43 11.40
CA ALA A 274 12.51 -4.87 11.18
C ALA A 274 13.89 -5.50 10.94
N ILE A 275 14.77 -4.85 10.14
CA ILE A 275 16.14 -5.30 9.89
C ILE A 275 16.95 -5.36 11.20
N LYS A 276 16.81 -4.35 12.08
CA LYS A 276 17.51 -4.34 13.38
C LYS A 276 17.11 -5.52 14.28
N ARG A 277 15.83 -5.93 14.25
CA ARG A 277 15.35 -7.09 15.03
C ARG A 277 15.77 -8.41 14.40
N ALA A 278 15.78 -8.50 13.07
CA ALA A 278 16.05 -9.73 12.35
C ALA A 278 17.00 -9.51 11.16
N PRO A 279 18.30 -9.27 11.40
CA PRO A 279 19.29 -8.95 10.34
C PRO A 279 19.63 -10.15 9.43
N HIS A 280 19.17 -11.35 9.79
CA HIS A 280 19.32 -12.57 9.01
C HIS A 280 18.02 -13.06 8.39
N ALA A 281 16.93 -12.29 8.48
CA ALA A 281 15.69 -12.57 7.78
C ALA A 281 15.67 -11.83 6.43
N ALA A 282 15.22 -12.49 5.37
CA ALA A 282 15.13 -11.88 4.04
C ALA A 282 13.98 -10.85 3.93
N GLY A 283 12.86 -11.11 4.62
CA GLY A 283 11.64 -10.30 4.56
C GLY A 283 11.82 -8.81 4.86
N PRO A 284 12.56 -8.41 5.92
CA PRO A 284 12.84 -7.00 6.20
C PRO A 284 13.59 -6.26 5.08
N TYR A 285 14.56 -6.91 4.43
CA TYR A 285 15.28 -6.33 3.29
C TYR A 285 14.36 -6.23 2.06
N TYR A 286 13.54 -7.25 1.80
CA TYR A 286 12.54 -7.19 0.74
C TYR A 286 11.51 -6.07 0.96
N CYS A 287 11.04 -5.88 2.20
CA CYS A 287 10.17 -4.76 2.59
C CYS A 287 10.80 -3.42 2.21
N ARG A 288 12.05 -3.19 2.64
CA ARG A 288 12.72 -1.91 2.38
C ARG A 288 12.99 -1.71 0.90
N ALA A 289 13.45 -2.74 0.18
CA ALA A 289 13.62 -2.70 -1.27
C ALA A 289 12.32 -2.35 -2.01
N ALA A 290 11.18 -2.92 -1.59
CA ALA A 290 9.89 -2.62 -2.22
C ALA A 290 9.49 -1.15 -2.04
N VAL A 291 9.68 -0.61 -0.82
CA VAL A 291 9.44 0.81 -0.51
C VAL A 291 10.41 1.71 -1.29
N GLU A 292 11.68 1.32 -1.41
CA GLU A 292 12.70 2.06 -2.16
C GLU A 292 12.40 2.08 -3.67
N VAL A 293 11.90 0.97 -4.24
CA VAL A 293 11.40 0.95 -5.62
C VAL A 293 10.25 1.93 -5.81
N SER A 294 9.26 1.94 -4.90
CA SER A 294 8.15 2.91 -4.92
C SER A 294 8.65 4.36 -4.81
N ALA A 295 9.67 4.58 -3.97
CA ALA A 295 10.32 5.88 -3.78
C ALA A 295 11.28 6.26 -4.93
N GLY A 296 11.53 5.36 -5.89
CA GLY A 296 12.43 5.55 -7.03
C GLY A 296 13.93 5.47 -6.69
N ASP A 297 14.30 5.03 -5.49
CA ASP A 297 15.69 4.77 -5.12
C ASP A 297 16.09 3.35 -5.56
N LEU A 298 16.30 3.21 -6.88
CA LEU A 298 16.52 1.91 -7.50
C LEU A 298 17.88 1.30 -7.15
N ASP A 299 18.88 2.10 -6.80
CA ASP A 299 20.20 1.60 -6.41
C ASP A 299 20.20 1.03 -4.99
N SER A 300 19.50 1.67 -4.05
CA SER A 300 19.29 1.09 -2.71
C SER A 300 18.44 -0.17 -2.81
N ALA A 301 17.36 -0.12 -3.58
CA ALA A 301 16.50 -1.28 -3.79
C ALA A 301 17.25 -2.48 -4.36
N ALA A 302 18.18 -2.25 -5.30
CA ALA A 302 19.01 -3.31 -5.87
C ALA A 302 19.88 -4.00 -4.80
N ARG A 303 20.52 -3.23 -3.90
CA ARG A 303 21.34 -3.79 -2.82
C ARG A 303 20.52 -4.62 -1.85
N ASP A 304 19.33 -4.13 -1.48
CA ASP A 304 18.49 -4.80 -0.51
C ASP A 304 17.80 -6.06 -1.05
N VAL A 305 17.35 -6.03 -2.31
CA VAL A 305 16.78 -7.24 -2.93
C VAL A 305 17.87 -8.29 -3.18
N GLU A 306 19.09 -7.89 -3.53
CA GLU A 306 20.24 -8.80 -3.59
C GLU A 306 20.56 -9.41 -2.22
N ARG A 307 20.49 -8.61 -1.16
CA ARG A 307 20.65 -9.10 0.21
C ARG A 307 19.56 -10.10 0.59
N ALA A 308 18.30 -9.83 0.25
CA ALA A 308 17.19 -10.74 0.47
C ALA A 308 17.39 -12.09 -0.24
N ILE A 309 17.80 -12.07 -1.52
CA ILE A 309 18.10 -13.27 -2.30
C ILE A 309 19.29 -14.04 -1.72
N ALA A 310 20.33 -13.35 -1.26
CA ALA A 310 21.50 -13.97 -0.65
C ALA A 310 21.17 -14.67 0.69
N ILE A 311 20.20 -14.17 1.44
CA ILE A 311 19.71 -14.79 2.67
C ILE A 311 18.80 -15.97 2.33
N GLN A 312 17.82 -15.77 1.44
CA GLN A 312 16.82 -16.76 1.08
C GLN A 312 16.58 -16.75 -0.43
N ASP A 313 17.20 -17.71 -1.12
CA ASP A 313 17.02 -17.90 -2.55
C ASP A 313 15.70 -18.65 -2.86
N GLY A 314 15.30 -18.64 -4.14
CA GLY A 314 14.17 -19.41 -4.65
C GLY A 314 12.79 -18.79 -4.43
N GLN A 315 12.72 -17.55 -3.94
CA GLN A 315 11.46 -16.81 -3.79
C GLN A 315 11.16 -16.04 -5.09
N SER A 316 10.01 -16.33 -5.71
CA SER A 316 9.65 -15.74 -7.00
C SER A 316 9.53 -14.21 -6.94
N GLU A 317 9.11 -13.70 -5.77
CA GLU A 317 8.84 -12.30 -5.52
C GLU A 317 10.12 -11.48 -5.44
N PHE A 318 11.22 -12.08 -4.97
CA PHE A 318 12.52 -11.41 -4.86
C PHE A 318 13.11 -11.17 -6.25
N TYR A 319 13.05 -12.19 -7.11
CA TYR A 319 13.45 -12.05 -8.51
C TYR A 319 12.52 -11.10 -9.27
N SER A 320 11.21 -11.17 -9.04
CA SER A 320 10.26 -10.24 -9.65
C SER A 320 10.51 -8.79 -9.24
N LEU A 321 10.85 -8.53 -7.97
CA LEU A 321 11.18 -7.20 -7.50
C LEU A 321 12.53 -6.71 -8.05
N ARG A 322 13.56 -7.56 -8.09
CA ARG A 322 14.85 -7.20 -8.68
C ARG A 322 14.73 -6.92 -10.18
N GLY A 323 13.93 -7.72 -10.89
CA GLY A 323 13.58 -7.47 -12.28
C GLY A 323 12.87 -6.13 -12.47
N LEU A 324 11.96 -5.77 -11.57
CA LEU A 324 11.31 -4.45 -11.56
C LEU A 324 12.31 -3.32 -11.30
N THR A 325 13.23 -3.51 -10.37
CA THR A 325 14.31 -2.56 -10.08
C THR A 325 15.19 -2.31 -11.32
N PHE A 326 15.69 -3.37 -11.95
CA PHE A 326 16.49 -3.25 -13.17
C PHE A 326 15.72 -2.66 -14.35
N ALA A 327 14.44 -3.04 -14.52
CA ALA A 327 13.58 -2.44 -15.55
C ALA A 327 13.34 -0.93 -15.32
N GLY A 328 13.31 -0.50 -14.05
CA GLY A 328 13.27 0.91 -13.67
C GLY A 328 14.56 1.65 -14.01
N LYS A 329 15.72 0.98 -13.88
CA LYS A 329 17.05 1.51 -14.24
C LYS A 329 17.30 1.54 -15.75
N GLY A 330 16.43 0.93 -16.55
CA GLY A 330 16.61 0.75 -17.99
C GLY A 330 17.49 -0.46 -18.36
N GLU A 331 17.90 -1.25 -17.38
CA GLU A 331 18.71 -2.46 -17.54
C GLU A 331 17.84 -3.66 -17.96
N LEU A 332 17.22 -3.56 -19.14
CA LEU A 332 16.16 -4.48 -19.58
C LEU A 332 16.63 -5.94 -19.73
N ASP A 333 17.90 -6.19 -20.10
CA ASP A 333 18.43 -7.55 -20.20
C ASP A 333 18.57 -8.25 -18.84
N GLN A 334 18.96 -7.50 -17.80
CA GLN A 334 19.00 -8.01 -16.43
C GLN A 334 17.58 -8.24 -15.91
N ALA A 335 16.68 -7.29 -16.17
CA ALA A 335 15.28 -7.43 -15.80
C ALA A 335 14.62 -8.69 -16.40
N MET A 336 14.87 -8.96 -17.68
CA MET A 336 14.34 -10.16 -18.35
C MET A 336 14.80 -11.46 -17.70
N ARG A 337 16.10 -11.59 -17.40
CA ARG A 337 16.62 -12.80 -16.72
C ARG A 337 15.95 -13.02 -15.36
N ASP A 338 15.69 -11.95 -14.63
CA ASP A 338 15.01 -12.01 -13.34
C ASP A 338 13.53 -12.36 -13.47
N TYR A 339 12.83 -11.82 -14.46
CA TYR A 339 11.44 -12.21 -14.72
C TYR A 339 11.31 -13.66 -15.23
N ASP A 340 12.25 -14.14 -16.05
CA ASP A 340 12.33 -15.54 -16.44
C ASP A 340 12.54 -16.45 -15.23
N ARG A 341 13.42 -16.05 -14.30
CA ARG A 341 13.60 -16.79 -13.06
C ARG A 341 12.35 -16.76 -12.19
N ALA A 342 11.68 -15.62 -12.09
CA ALA A 342 10.45 -15.46 -11.31
C ALA A 342 9.30 -16.34 -11.85
N THR A 343 9.12 -16.40 -13.17
CA THR A 343 8.10 -17.25 -13.82
C THR A 343 8.42 -18.74 -13.72
N GLN A 344 9.70 -19.13 -13.72
CA GLN A 344 10.11 -20.52 -13.45
C GLN A 344 9.82 -20.95 -12.00
N LEU A 345 10.03 -20.05 -11.04
CA LEU A 345 9.79 -20.32 -9.62
C LEU A 345 8.28 -20.34 -9.28
N ASN A 346 7.50 -19.49 -9.94
CA ASN A 346 6.06 -19.43 -9.79
C ASN A 346 5.35 -19.26 -11.15
N ALA A 347 4.99 -20.39 -11.75
CA ALA A 347 4.24 -20.43 -13.01
C ALA A 347 2.77 -19.97 -12.87
N GLN A 348 2.28 -19.75 -11.66
CA GLN A 348 0.93 -19.21 -11.39
C GLN A 348 0.98 -17.73 -10.99
N GLY A 349 2.13 -17.07 -11.12
CA GLY A 349 2.29 -15.63 -10.86
C GLY A 349 1.94 -14.80 -12.08
N ALA A 350 0.68 -14.36 -12.21
CA ALA A 350 0.20 -13.52 -13.30
C ALA A 350 0.97 -12.19 -13.40
N LEU A 351 1.39 -11.63 -12.25
CA LEU A 351 2.15 -10.38 -12.22
C LEU A 351 3.55 -10.55 -12.81
N ASN A 352 4.17 -11.71 -12.65
CA ASN A 352 5.50 -11.99 -13.20
C ASN A 352 5.48 -11.98 -14.73
N TYR A 353 4.49 -12.65 -15.34
CA TYR A 353 4.27 -12.60 -16.79
C TYR A 353 3.94 -11.19 -17.26
N ALA A 354 3.05 -10.48 -16.57
CA ALA A 354 2.71 -9.11 -16.95
C ALA A 354 3.91 -8.16 -16.88
N ARG A 355 4.79 -8.30 -15.88
CA ARG A 355 6.03 -7.51 -15.76
C ARG A 355 7.06 -7.85 -16.84
N ARG A 356 7.18 -9.13 -17.21
CA ARG A 356 8.03 -9.56 -18.34
C ARG A 356 7.52 -8.98 -19.66
N GLY A 357 6.21 -9.08 -19.91
CA GLY A 357 5.61 -8.48 -21.10
C GLY A 357 5.77 -6.96 -21.19
N LEU A 358 5.75 -6.23 -20.06
CA LEU A 358 6.09 -4.80 -20.04
C LEU A 358 7.55 -4.53 -20.40
N ALA A 359 8.48 -5.41 -20.00
CA ALA A 359 9.88 -5.29 -20.35
C ALA A 359 10.12 -5.59 -21.83
N ASP A 360 9.47 -6.62 -22.39
CA ASP A 360 9.52 -6.93 -23.82
C ASP A 360 8.91 -5.80 -24.67
N GLU A 361 7.79 -5.20 -24.22
CA GLU A 361 7.21 -4.00 -24.85
C GLU A 361 8.24 -2.87 -24.92
N LYS A 362 8.99 -2.61 -23.84
CA LYS A 362 10.06 -1.60 -23.82
C LYS A 362 11.26 -1.94 -24.71
N LYS A 363 11.57 -3.23 -24.90
CA LYS A 363 12.63 -3.69 -25.84
C LYS A 363 12.18 -3.65 -27.29
N GLY A 364 10.88 -3.50 -27.55
CA GLY A 364 10.29 -3.54 -28.89
C GLY A 364 9.91 -4.94 -29.37
N ASP A 365 10.01 -5.97 -28.52
CA ASP A 365 9.54 -7.32 -28.83
C ASP A 365 8.03 -7.42 -28.57
N VAL A 366 7.26 -6.91 -29.54
CA VAL A 366 5.79 -6.83 -29.43
C VAL A 366 5.15 -8.21 -29.37
N ASP A 367 5.73 -9.22 -30.03
CA ASP A 367 5.17 -10.57 -30.07
C ASP A 367 5.36 -11.29 -28.73
N ALA A 368 6.56 -11.21 -28.15
CA ALA A 368 6.83 -11.72 -26.80
C ALA A 368 5.94 -11.01 -25.76
N ALA A 369 5.84 -9.68 -25.83
CA ALA A 369 4.99 -8.90 -24.93
C ALA A 369 3.51 -9.34 -25.00
N ARG A 370 2.97 -9.55 -26.21
CA ARG A 370 1.59 -10.05 -26.40
C ARG A 370 1.39 -11.44 -25.83
N ALA A 371 2.37 -12.33 -26.01
CA ALA A 371 2.30 -13.70 -25.49
C ALA A 371 2.22 -13.69 -23.96
N ASP A 372 3.07 -12.90 -23.31
CA ASP A 372 3.10 -12.77 -21.86
C ASP A 372 1.86 -12.13 -21.26
N PHE A 373 1.35 -11.06 -21.89
CA PHE A 373 0.09 -10.47 -21.44
C PHE A 373 -1.07 -11.45 -21.57
N ARG A 374 -1.15 -12.24 -22.65
CA ARG A 374 -2.19 -13.28 -22.78
C ARG A 374 -2.05 -14.34 -21.70
N HIS A 375 -0.83 -14.82 -21.45
CA HIS A 375 -0.60 -15.81 -20.42
C HIS A 375 -0.98 -15.29 -19.03
N ALA A 376 -0.66 -14.04 -18.70
CA ALA A 376 -1.08 -13.39 -17.46
C ALA A 376 -2.62 -13.32 -17.31
N LEU A 377 -3.38 -13.28 -18.40
CA LEU A 377 -4.85 -13.33 -18.38
C LEU A 377 -5.40 -14.75 -18.12
N ASP A 378 -4.69 -15.78 -18.58
CA ASP A 378 -5.08 -17.18 -18.46
C ASP A 378 -4.73 -17.79 -17.10
N VAL A 379 -3.86 -17.16 -16.31
CA VAL A 379 -3.51 -17.61 -14.95
C VAL A 379 -4.74 -17.60 -14.03
N ILE A 380 -5.02 -18.77 -13.44
CA ILE A 380 -6.12 -19.04 -12.48
C ILE A 380 -5.56 -19.26 -11.06
N GLY A 381 -4.40 -18.69 -10.75
CA GLY A 381 -3.71 -18.85 -9.46
C GLY A 381 -4.56 -18.49 -8.24
N LEU A 382 -4.21 -19.09 -7.10
CA LEU A 382 -4.88 -18.88 -5.79
C LEU A 382 -4.62 -17.50 -5.20
N ASP A 383 -3.50 -16.85 -5.56
CA ASP A 383 -3.23 -15.47 -5.16
C ASP A 383 -4.11 -14.51 -5.98
N GLN A 384 -5.24 -14.14 -5.37
CA GLN A 384 -6.20 -13.25 -6.00
C GLN A 384 -5.64 -11.84 -6.26
N LEU A 385 -4.70 -11.37 -5.44
CA LEU A 385 -4.12 -10.03 -5.58
C LEU A 385 -3.15 -10.00 -6.76
N ASP A 386 -2.19 -10.94 -6.78
CA ASP A 386 -1.25 -11.13 -7.89
C ASP A 386 -2.01 -11.28 -9.21
N ARG A 387 -3.02 -12.18 -9.23
CA ARG A 387 -3.87 -12.40 -10.40
C ARG A 387 -4.59 -11.13 -10.82
N THR A 388 -5.25 -10.42 -9.92
CA THR A 388 -6.02 -9.22 -10.28
C THR A 388 -5.11 -8.11 -10.81
N GLN A 389 -3.95 -7.92 -10.21
CA GLN A 389 -2.97 -6.91 -10.63
C GLN A 389 -2.31 -7.28 -11.96
N GLY A 390 -1.80 -8.51 -12.09
CA GLY A 390 -1.20 -9.01 -13.33
C GLY A 390 -2.17 -8.94 -14.51
N GLN A 391 -3.41 -9.39 -14.31
CA GLN A 391 -4.45 -9.31 -15.34
C GLN A 391 -4.81 -7.87 -15.69
N ARG A 392 -4.79 -6.92 -14.75
CA ARG A 392 -5.01 -5.50 -15.05
C ARG A 392 -3.90 -4.96 -15.94
N VAL A 393 -2.64 -5.16 -15.55
CA VAL A 393 -1.48 -4.72 -16.31
C VAL A 393 -1.49 -5.33 -17.72
N ALA A 394 -1.80 -6.62 -17.83
CA ALA A 394 -1.89 -7.31 -19.10
C ALA A 394 -2.99 -6.76 -20.03
N ARG A 395 -4.19 -6.48 -19.50
CA ARG A 395 -5.26 -5.84 -20.30
C ARG A 395 -4.83 -4.47 -20.82
N GLU A 396 -4.21 -3.67 -19.96
CA GLU A 396 -3.72 -2.33 -20.32
C GLU A 396 -2.59 -2.41 -21.36
N GLY A 397 -1.68 -3.37 -21.23
CA GLY A 397 -0.62 -3.64 -22.20
C GLY A 397 -1.17 -4.03 -23.57
N LEU A 398 -2.07 -5.01 -23.64
CA LEU A 398 -2.70 -5.42 -24.90
C LEU A 398 -3.45 -4.25 -25.57
N GLN A 399 -4.18 -3.44 -24.79
CA GLN A 399 -4.86 -2.26 -25.31
C GLN A 399 -3.89 -1.23 -25.91
N ARG A 400 -2.70 -1.04 -25.34
CA ARG A 400 -1.67 -0.17 -25.92
C ARG A 400 -1.14 -0.74 -27.22
N LEU A 401 -0.76 -2.03 -27.23
CA LEU A 401 -0.22 -2.69 -28.41
C LEU A 401 -1.22 -2.73 -29.57
N ASP A 402 -2.52 -2.89 -29.28
CA ASP A 402 -3.59 -2.87 -30.30
C ASP A 402 -3.80 -1.47 -30.90
N LYS A 403 -3.70 -0.41 -30.07
CA LYS A 403 -3.75 0.97 -30.57
C LYS A 403 -2.60 1.27 -31.52
N VAL A 404 -1.37 0.90 -31.15
CA VAL A 404 -0.19 1.10 -32.02
C VAL A 404 -0.38 0.38 -33.36
N ALA A 405 -0.81 -0.90 -33.34
CA ALA A 405 -1.08 -1.67 -34.56
C ALA A 405 -2.21 -1.07 -35.43
N SER A 406 -3.24 -0.47 -34.82
CA SER A 406 -4.30 0.21 -35.56
C SER A 406 -3.85 1.54 -36.18
N THR A 407 -2.88 2.22 -35.55
CA THR A 407 -2.33 3.49 -36.04
C THR A 407 -1.41 3.23 -37.23
N ASP A 408 -0.56 2.20 -37.18
CA ASP A 408 0.27 1.76 -38.32
C ASP A 408 -0.56 1.37 -39.53
N LYS A 409 -1.69 0.67 -39.34
CA LYS A 409 -2.60 0.31 -40.44
C LYS A 409 -3.31 1.53 -41.05
N SER A 410 -3.58 2.57 -40.27
CA SER A 410 -4.19 3.81 -40.78
C SER A 410 -3.21 4.65 -41.62
N VAL A 411 -1.92 4.66 -41.25
CA VAL A 411 -0.88 5.38 -42.00
C VAL A 411 -0.58 4.70 -43.34
N VAL A 412 -0.66 3.37 -43.42
CA VAL A 412 -0.42 2.63 -44.68
C VAL A 412 -1.58 2.80 -45.68
N ALA A 413 -2.81 3.09 -45.23
CA ALA A 413 -3.95 3.31 -46.12
C ALA A 413 -3.92 4.67 -46.85
N ASP A 414 -3.33 5.70 -46.23
CA ASP A 414 -3.31 7.07 -46.78
C ASP A 414 -2.15 7.34 -47.77
N HIS A 415 -1.20 6.42 -47.92
CA HIS A 415 -0.04 6.59 -48.81
C HIS A 415 -0.27 6.16 -50.27
N ALA A 416 -1.48 5.75 -50.65
CA ALA A 416 -1.77 5.28 -52.02
C ALA A 416 -2.18 6.39 -53.01
N ALA A 417 -2.23 7.67 -52.61
CA ALA A 417 -2.65 8.74 -53.53
C ALA A 417 -1.99 10.11 -53.24
N ALA A 418 -0.71 10.26 -53.56
CA ALA A 418 -0.15 11.59 -53.82
C ALA A 418 1.07 11.53 -54.74
N LYS A 419 1.00 12.28 -55.86
CA LYS A 419 2.12 12.50 -56.80
C LYS A 419 3.20 13.41 -56.17
N PRO A 420 4.47 13.32 -56.61
CA PRO A 420 5.58 13.98 -55.92
C PRO A 420 5.71 15.47 -56.31
N VAL A 421 6.01 16.31 -55.32
CA VAL A 421 6.44 17.71 -55.49
C VAL A 421 7.80 17.86 -54.77
N PRO A 422 8.78 18.57 -55.36
CA PRO A 422 10.19 18.42 -55.01
C PRO A 422 10.60 19.23 -53.78
N ALA A 423 11.66 18.75 -53.15
CA ALA A 423 12.28 19.29 -51.95
C ALA A 423 12.76 20.73 -52.11
N LEU A 424 12.45 21.58 -51.13
CA LEU A 424 13.24 22.77 -50.82
C LEU A 424 13.26 22.99 -49.31
N ALA A 425 14.47 23.01 -48.76
CA ALA A 425 14.75 23.45 -47.41
C ALA A 425 14.40 24.95 -47.26
N THR A 426 13.60 25.29 -46.25
CA THR A 426 13.69 26.57 -45.53
C THR A 426 12.94 26.45 -44.19
N ALA A 427 13.54 26.99 -43.14
CA ALA A 427 12.92 27.15 -41.83
C ALA A 427 11.71 28.10 -41.95
N VAL A 428 10.58 27.72 -41.36
CA VAL A 428 9.38 28.58 -41.23
C VAL A 428 9.05 28.75 -39.74
N PRO A 429 8.73 29.97 -39.27
CA PRO A 429 8.43 30.27 -37.87
C PRO A 429 7.04 29.74 -37.48
N VAL A 430 6.91 29.32 -36.22
CA VAL A 430 5.64 28.93 -35.61
C VAL A 430 4.66 30.11 -35.62
N PRO A 431 3.47 30.01 -36.23
CA PRO A 431 2.48 31.08 -36.18
C PRO A 431 1.79 31.14 -34.80
N PRO A 432 1.35 32.32 -34.34
CA PRO A 432 0.62 32.41 -33.08
C PRO A 432 -0.74 31.73 -33.23
N ILE A 433 -1.02 30.76 -32.34
CA ILE A 433 -2.34 30.16 -32.22
C ILE A 433 -3.29 31.25 -31.72
N SER A 434 -4.24 31.65 -32.56
CA SER A 434 -5.35 32.52 -32.18
C SER A 434 -6.18 31.83 -31.10
N ALA A 435 -6.26 32.47 -29.92
CA ALA A 435 -7.04 32.01 -28.78
C ALA A 435 -8.54 32.11 -29.12
N GLY A 436 -9.13 30.98 -29.53
CA GLY A 436 -10.58 30.81 -29.49
C GLY A 436 -11.03 30.83 -28.03
N LYS A 437 -11.67 31.92 -27.59
CA LYS A 437 -12.38 32.03 -26.31
C LYS A 437 -13.44 30.93 -26.24
N ALA A 438 -13.13 29.80 -25.61
CA ALA A 438 -14.15 28.86 -25.15
C ALA A 438 -14.88 29.55 -24.00
N ALA A 439 -16.12 29.98 -24.23
CA ALA A 439 -16.97 30.54 -23.19
C ALA A 439 -17.35 29.42 -22.21
N THR A 440 -16.67 29.36 -21.07
CA THR A 440 -17.08 28.55 -19.93
C THR A 440 -18.32 29.20 -19.31
N THR A 441 -19.37 28.40 -19.05
CA THR A 441 -20.59 28.87 -18.36
C THR A 441 -20.37 29.12 -16.86
N GLU A 442 -19.22 28.70 -16.33
CA GLU A 442 -18.84 28.84 -14.91
C GLU A 442 -18.08 30.15 -14.69
N ARG A 443 -18.41 30.87 -13.62
CA ARG A 443 -17.68 32.07 -13.19
C ARG A 443 -16.44 31.65 -12.40
N ARG A 444 -15.25 31.82 -12.97
CA ARG A 444 -13.96 31.43 -12.42
C ARG A 444 -13.11 32.67 -12.18
N VAL A 445 -12.70 32.89 -10.93
CA VAL A 445 -11.90 34.05 -10.52
C VAL A 445 -10.57 33.61 -9.92
N ALA A 446 -9.52 34.41 -10.11
CA ALA A 446 -8.21 34.14 -9.55
C ALA A 446 -7.48 35.39 -9.05
N LEU A 447 -6.77 35.23 -7.93
CA LEU A 447 -5.75 36.15 -7.45
C LEU A 447 -4.39 35.49 -7.58
N VAL A 448 -3.46 36.16 -8.25
CA VAL A 448 -2.12 35.66 -8.53
C VAL A 448 -1.12 36.66 -7.96
N VAL A 449 -0.30 36.22 -7.02
CA VAL A 449 0.65 37.07 -6.30
C VAL A 449 2.07 36.56 -6.56
N GLY A 450 2.97 37.46 -6.96
CA GLY A 450 4.40 37.15 -7.15
C GLY A 450 5.29 38.18 -6.47
N ASN A 451 5.95 37.79 -5.38
CA ASN A 451 6.81 38.67 -4.59
C ASN A 451 8.29 38.35 -4.84
N SER A 452 8.99 39.27 -5.49
CA SER A 452 10.39 39.15 -5.88
C SER A 452 11.29 40.14 -5.14
N LYS A 453 10.89 41.42 -5.03
CA LYS A 453 11.73 42.54 -4.58
C LYS A 453 11.60 42.84 -3.09
N TYR A 454 12.03 41.92 -2.24
CA TYR A 454 12.04 42.11 -0.79
C TYR A 454 13.00 43.23 -0.37
N ARG A 455 12.59 44.03 0.62
CA ARG A 455 13.39 45.16 1.14
C ARG A 455 14.45 44.73 2.13
N SER A 456 14.19 43.66 2.90
CA SER A 456 15.01 43.23 4.05
C SER A 456 15.78 41.92 3.84
N VAL A 457 15.52 41.22 2.73
CA VAL A 457 16.19 39.96 2.35
C VAL A 457 16.52 39.98 0.85
N PRO A 458 17.41 39.09 0.36
CA PRO A 458 17.77 39.04 -1.05
C PRO A 458 16.56 38.93 -1.99
N VAL A 459 16.69 39.53 -3.19
CA VAL A 459 15.67 39.48 -4.24
C VAL A 459 15.50 38.05 -4.73
N LEU A 460 14.25 37.61 -4.88
CA LEU A 460 13.91 36.34 -5.54
C LEU A 460 13.70 36.59 -7.04
N PRO A 461 14.48 35.94 -7.93
CA PRO A 461 14.48 36.28 -9.36
C PRO A 461 13.20 35.85 -10.11
N ASN A 462 12.57 34.76 -9.69
CA ASN A 462 11.54 34.07 -10.48
C ASN A 462 10.06 34.34 -10.09
N PRO A 463 9.68 34.63 -8.83
CA PRO A 463 8.28 34.76 -8.44
C PRO A 463 7.42 35.71 -9.28
N GLY A 464 7.94 36.88 -9.67
CA GLY A 464 7.22 37.82 -10.53
C GLY A 464 6.96 37.27 -11.94
N GLN A 465 7.93 36.55 -12.52
CA GLN A 465 7.82 35.95 -13.86
C GLN A 465 6.84 34.77 -13.84
N ASP A 466 6.95 33.94 -12.81
CA ASP A 466 6.09 32.78 -12.59
C ASP A 466 4.63 33.20 -12.37
N ALA A 467 4.39 34.21 -11.53
CA ALA A 467 3.06 34.77 -11.32
C ALA A 467 2.47 35.33 -12.62
N ALA A 468 3.26 36.02 -13.44
CA ALA A 468 2.78 36.52 -14.73
C ALA A 468 2.37 35.38 -15.68
N ALA A 469 3.17 34.31 -15.74
CA ALA A 469 2.91 33.15 -16.60
C ALA A 469 1.66 32.35 -16.16
N ILE A 470 1.48 32.18 -14.84
CA ILE A 470 0.27 31.57 -14.26
C ILE A 470 -0.96 32.44 -14.55
N ALA A 471 -0.89 33.76 -14.33
CA ALA A 471 -2.00 34.66 -14.60
C ALA A 471 -2.43 34.61 -16.08
N ASN A 472 -1.47 34.59 -17.00
CA ASN A 472 -1.76 34.47 -18.44
C ASN A 472 -2.38 33.11 -18.78
N THR A 473 -1.90 32.04 -18.17
CA THR A 473 -2.45 30.70 -18.40
C THR A 473 -3.87 30.57 -17.86
N LEU A 474 -4.15 31.10 -16.66
CA LEU A 474 -5.50 31.10 -16.07
C LEU A 474 -6.50 31.85 -16.97
N ARG A 475 -6.11 33.02 -17.51
CA ARG A 475 -6.91 33.75 -18.50
C ARG A 475 -7.16 32.91 -19.75
N ALA A 476 -6.13 32.21 -20.25
CA ALA A 476 -6.23 31.37 -21.44
C ALA A 476 -7.16 30.16 -21.26
N VAL A 477 -7.22 29.58 -20.05
CA VAL A 477 -8.10 28.45 -19.72
C VAL A 477 -9.49 28.87 -19.20
N GLY A 478 -9.86 30.15 -19.40
CA GLY A 478 -11.23 30.61 -19.22
C GLY A 478 -11.57 31.21 -17.85
N PHE A 479 -10.59 31.69 -17.09
CA PHE A 479 -10.86 32.56 -15.93
C PHE A 479 -11.19 33.97 -16.39
N GLN A 480 -12.34 34.50 -15.93
CA GLN A 480 -12.83 35.80 -16.41
C GLN A 480 -12.25 36.98 -15.63
N ASP A 481 -11.93 36.79 -14.35
CA ASP A 481 -11.27 37.79 -13.50
C ASP A 481 -9.98 37.20 -12.94
N VAL A 482 -8.84 37.66 -13.44
CA VAL A 482 -7.51 37.24 -12.99
C VAL A 482 -6.71 38.47 -12.59
N ARG A 483 -6.61 38.70 -11.28
CA ARG A 483 -5.85 39.81 -10.71
C ARG A 483 -4.42 39.38 -10.43
N LEU A 484 -3.47 40.02 -11.10
CA LEU A 484 -2.04 39.84 -10.85
C LEU A 484 -1.55 40.96 -9.93
N VAL A 485 -0.90 40.59 -8.83
CA VAL A 485 -0.23 41.51 -7.90
C VAL A 485 1.24 41.10 -7.82
N THR A 486 2.15 42.04 -8.05
CA THR A 486 3.59 41.80 -7.96
C THR A 486 4.19 42.65 -6.87
N ASP A 487 5.16 42.10 -6.14
CA ASP A 487 5.89 42.80 -5.07
C ASP A 487 4.96 43.47 -4.05
N ALA A 488 3.99 42.69 -3.54
CA ALA A 488 2.95 43.18 -2.64
C ALA A 488 3.53 43.56 -1.27
N THR A 489 3.20 44.77 -0.81
CA THR A 489 3.37 45.16 0.60
C THR A 489 2.29 44.49 1.43
N ARG A 490 2.42 44.51 2.77
CA ARG A 490 1.38 43.93 3.62
C ARG A 490 0.00 44.54 3.34
N ASP A 491 -0.07 45.86 3.27
CA ASP A 491 -1.35 46.55 3.05
C ASP A 491 -1.93 46.22 1.68
N SER A 492 -1.11 46.21 0.61
CA SER A 492 -1.61 45.88 -0.72
C SER A 492 -1.98 44.41 -0.87
N LEU A 493 -1.31 43.49 -0.16
CA LEU A 493 -1.68 42.07 -0.12
C LEU A 493 -3.02 41.87 0.60
N VAL A 494 -3.21 42.51 1.76
CA VAL A 494 -4.47 42.46 2.51
C VAL A 494 -5.62 43.06 1.70
N ASP A 495 -5.40 44.19 1.02
CA ASP A 495 -6.41 44.82 0.17
C ASP A 495 -6.71 43.99 -1.09
N ALA A 496 -5.70 43.35 -1.66
CA ALA A 496 -5.90 42.39 -2.75
C ALA A 496 -6.74 41.19 -2.31
N LEU A 497 -6.49 40.64 -1.11
CA LEU A 497 -7.28 39.57 -0.53
C LEU A 497 -8.72 40.00 -0.27
N LYS A 498 -8.95 41.15 0.38
CA LYS A 498 -10.30 41.70 0.62
C LYS A 498 -11.08 41.87 -0.68
N SER A 499 -10.44 42.47 -1.68
CA SER A 499 -11.10 42.69 -2.97
C SER A 499 -11.32 41.38 -3.74
N PHE A 500 -10.43 40.40 -3.57
CA PHE A 500 -10.62 39.07 -4.13
C PHE A 500 -11.76 38.31 -3.44
N THR A 501 -11.95 38.45 -2.12
CA THR A 501 -13.10 37.87 -1.41
C THR A 501 -14.41 38.33 -2.03
N SER A 502 -14.57 39.63 -2.29
CA SER A 502 -15.76 40.15 -2.97
C SER A 502 -15.93 39.64 -4.42
N ALA A 503 -14.82 39.31 -5.10
CA ALA A 503 -14.87 38.72 -6.44
C ALA A 503 -15.22 37.22 -6.40
N ALA A 504 -14.78 36.51 -5.35
CA ALA A 504 -15.04 35.10 -5.10
C ALA A 504 -16.51 34.85 -4.71
N ASP A 505 -17.17 35.82 -4.05
CA ASP A 505 -18.58 35.72 -3.68
C ASP A 505 -19.47 35.37 -4.88
N GLY A 506 -20.06 34.17 -4.84
CA GLY A 506 -20.94 33.64 -5.86
C GLY A 506 -20.25 33.09 -7.11
N ALA A 507 -18.91 33.14 -7.18
CA ALA A 507 -18.13 32.45 -8.21
C ALA A 507 -18.29 30.93 -8.08
N ASP A 508 -18.08 30.21 -9.18
CA ASP A 508 -18.00 28.75 -9.16
C ASP A 508 -16.61 28.31 -8.65
N TRP A 509 -15.55 28.97 -9.12
CA TRP A 509 -14.16 28.67 -8.74
C TRP A 509 -13.47 29.92 -8.20
N ALA A 510 -12.75 29.77 -7.09
CA ALA A 510 -11.82 30.76 -6.58
C ALA A 510 -10.42 30.13 -6.47
N VAL A 511 -9.46 30.71 -7.18
CA VAL A 511 -8.06 30.26 -7.18
C VAL A 511 -7.15 31.37 -6.64
N ILE A 512 -6.32 31.04 -5.65
CA ILE A 512 -5.22 31.91 -5.23
C ILE A 512 -3.90 31.22 -5.57
N TYR A 513 -3.03 31.90 -6.31
CA TYR A 513 -1.65 31.50 -6.52
C TYR A 513 -0.73 32.49 -5.80
N TYR A 514 0.25 31.99 -5.07
CA TYR A 514 1.27 32.81 -4.43
C TYR A 514 2.66 32.25 -4.71
N ALA A 515 3.55 33.10 -5.21
CA ALA A 515 4.98 32.85 -5.31
C ALA A 515 5.78 33.87 -4.50
N GLY A 516 6.74 33.41 -3.69
CA GLY A 516 7.53 34.27 -2.80
C GLY A 516 8.06 33.55 -1.55
N HIS A 517 8.33 34.28 -0.47
CA HIS A 517 8.72 33.69 0.81
C HIS A 517 7.48 33.30 1.62
N GLY A 518 7.57 32.15 2.29
CA GLY A 518 6.63 31.70 3.30
C GLY A 518 7.36 31.17 4.53
N MET A 519 6.72 31.26 5.70
CA MET A 519 7.32 30.82 6.96
C MET A 519 6.28 30.20 7.90
N GLU A 520 6.70 29.23 8.70
CA GLU A 520 5.92 28.73 9.82
C GLU A 520 6.37 29.40 11.12
N MET A 521 5.38 29.80 11.92
CA MET A 521 5.58 30.18 13.30
C MET A 521 4.51 29.56 14.19
N ALA A 522 4.96 28.80 15.19
CA ALA A 522 4.08 28.16 16.19
C ALA A 522 2.96 27.29 15.56
N GLY A 523 3.28 26.55 14.50
CA GLY A 523 2.32 25.71 13.78
C GLY A 523 1.42 26.43 12.77
N GLU A 524 1.51 27.77 12.68
CA GLU A 524 0.76 28.58 11.74
C GLU A 524 1.62 29.01 10.55
N ASN A 525 1.01 29.04 9.36
CA ASN A 525 1.68 29.37 8.10
C ASN A 525 1.46 30.82 7.73
N TYR A 526 2.53 31.51 7.31
CA TYR A 526 2.49 32.91 6.92
C TYR A 526 3.13 33.12 5.55
N LEU A 527 2.48 33.94 4.72
CA LEU A 527 3.02 34.50 3.48
C LEU A 527 3.70 35.84 3.80
N VAL A 528 4.89 36.06 3.26
CA VAL A 528 5.74 37.21 3.61
C VAL A 528 5.64 38.31 2.55
N PRO A 529 5.10 39.50 2.88
CA PRO A 529 5.11 40.66 1.99
C PRO A 529 6.52 41.23 1.75
N VAL A 530 6.72 41.98 0.67
CA VAL A 530 8.05 42.50 0.30
C VAL A 530 8.61 43.54 1.26
N ASP A 531 7.77 44.18 2.07
CA ASP A 531 8.13 45.19 3.05
C ASP A 531 8.30 44.66 4.48
N ALA A 532 8.16 43.35 4.68
CA ALA A 532 8.35 42.70 5.97
C ALA A 532 9.82 42.81 6.42
N LYS A 533 10.01 43.19 7.69
CA LYS A 533 11.31 43.32 8.36
C LYS A 533 11.55 42.15 9.32
N LEU A 534 10.48 41.68 10.00
CA LEU A 534 10.48 40.54 10.92
C LEU A 534 11.65 40.61 11.93
N ALA A 535 11.76 41.73 12.66
CA ALA A 535 12.88 41.95 13.57
C ALA A 535 12.82 41.03 14.82
N THR A 536 11.61 40.71 15.27
CA THR A 536 11.32 39.83 16.40
C THR A 536 10.28 38.77 16.01
N ASP A 537 10.19 37.72 16.80
CA ASP A 537 9.18 36.67 16.62
C ASP A 537 7.74 37.20 16.73
N ARG A 538 7.51 38.26 17.51
CA ARG A 538 6.19 38.90 17.64
C ARG A 538 5.74 39.62 16.37
N ASP A 539 6.69 40.13 15.59
CA ASP A 539 6.41 40.94 14.40
C ASP A 539 5.75 40.12 13.29
N VAL A 540 5.94 38.80 13.26
CA VAL A 540 5.36 37.93 12.21
C VAL A 540 3.84 38.07 12.11
N SER A 541 3.13 38.09 13.24
CA SER A 541 1.67 38.26 13.25
C SER A 541 1.20 39.64 12.77
N PHE A 542 2.07 40.66 12.85
CA PHE A 542 1.76 42.04 12.47
C PHE A 542 2.26 42.43 11.08
N GLU A 543 3.30 41.76 10.57
CA GLU A 543 3.96 42.11 9.31
C GLU A 543 3.70 41.09 8.19
N ALA A 544 3.41 39.83 8.52
CA ALA A 544 3.07 38.79 7.56
C ALA A 544 1.55 38.56 7.45
N VAL A 545 1.12 37.72 6.49
CA VAL A 545 -0.28 37.37 6.27
C VAL A 545 -0.47 35.88 6.50
N ALA A 546 -1.38 35.50 7.40
CA ALA A 546 -1.64 34.09 7.71
C ALA A 546 -2.28 33.37 6.51
N LEU A 547 -1.86 32.13 6.26
CA LEU A 547 -2.40 31.29 5.20
C LEU A 547 -3.89 30.97 5.43
N THR A 548 -4.33 30.90 6.68
CA THR A 548 -5.75 30.78 7.05
C THR A 548 -6.57 31.94 6.51
N GLN A 549 -6.06 33.18 6.56
CA GLN A 549 -6.72 34.34 5.95
C GLN A 549 -6.80 34.23 4.43
N VAL A 550 -5.78 33.65 3.79
CA VAL A 550 -5.75 33.44 2.33
C VAL A 550 -6.77 32.37 1.92
N MET A 551 -6.84 31.27 2.66
CA MET A 551 -7.86 30.24 2.44
C MET A 551 -9.27 30.80 2.65
N GLY A 552 -9.48 31.59 3.70
CA GLY A 552 -10.76 32.27 3.95
C GLY A 552 -11.22 33.17 2.79
N ALA A 553 -10.28 33.78 2.05
CA ALA A 553 -10.62 34.60 0.90
C ALA A 553 -11.19 33.81 -0.30
N THR A 554 -11.06 32.48 -0.32
CA THR A 554 -11.62 31.61 -1.36
C THR A 554 -13.01 31.05 -1.05
N GLU A 555 -13.46 31.13 0.20
CA GLU A 555 -14.67 30.46 0.70
C GLU A 555 -15.99 30.98 0.10
N GLY A 556 -15.98 32.18 -0.49
CA GLY A 556 -17.16 32.76 -1.16
C GLY A 556 -17.56 32.03 -2.46
N ALA A 557 -16.67 31.19 -3.01
CA ALA A 557 -16.97 30.38 -4.18
C ALA A 557 -17.85 29.17 -3.82
N ARG A 558 -18.61 28.67 -4.81
CA ARG A 558 -19.64 27.65 -4.58
C ARG A 558 -19.16 26.23 -4.79
N LYS A 559 -18.10 26.02 -5.58
CA LYS A 559 -17.70 24.68 -6.02
C LYS A 559 -16.26 24.33 -5.67
N LEU A 560 -15.29 25.14 -6.11
CA LEU A 560 -13.87 24.82 -5.94
C LEU A 560 -13.09 25.98 -5.33
N HIS A 561 -12.42 25.68 -4.21
CA HIS A 561 -11.46 26.56 -3.57
C HIS A 561 -10.06 25.97 -3.75
N LEU A 562 -9.18 26.72 -4.40
CA LEU A 562 -7.84 26.25 -4.72
C LEU A 562 -6.79 27.27 -4.31
N VAL A 563 -5.87 26.88 -3.44
CA VAL A 563 -4.72 27.70 -3.05
C VAL A 563 -3.45 27.00 -3.51
N ILE A 564 -2.64 27.67 -4.33
CA ILE A 564 -1.38 27.15 -4.87
C ILE A 564 -0.23 28.00 -4.33
N LEU A 565 0.74 27.34 -3.69
CA LEU A 565 1.84 27.97 -2.99
C LEU A 565 3.17 27.54 -3.63
N ASP A 566 3.71 28.41 -4.48
CA ASP A 566 5.06 28.34 -5.02
C ASP A 566 6.02 29.19 -4.18
N ALA A 567 6.00 28.93 -2.87
CA ALA A 567 6.80 29.68 -1.92
C ALA A 567 8.09 28.95 -1.54
N CYS A 568 9.22 29.67 -1.53
CA CYS A 568 10.46 29.18 -0.96
C CYS A 568 10.23 28.91 0.54
N ARG A 569 10.45 27.65 0.95
CA ARG A 569 10.31 27.18 2.33
C ARG A 569 11.57 27.42 3.18
N ASP A 570 12.63 27.99 2.61
CA ASP A 570 13.72 28.53 3.41
C ASP A 570 13.28 29.87 3.98
N ASN A 571 13.35 30.00 5.32
CA ASN A 571 13.05 31.25 6.01
C ASN A 571 14.33 32.14 5.98
N PRO A 572 14.42 33.14 5.08
CA PRO A 572 15.61 33.98 4.99
C PRO A 572 15.79 34.87 6.23
N PHE A 573 14.73 35.03 7.04
CA PHE A 573 14.74 35.80 8.29
C PHE A 573 15.15 34.95 9.50
N ALA A 574 15.38 33.63 9.34
CA ALA A 574 15.71 32.73 10.45
C ALA A 574 16.94 33.15 11.26
N ASN A 575 17.90 33.81 10.61
CA ASN A 575 19.13 34.33 11.25
C ASN A 575 19.00 35.80 11.72
N GLN A 576 17.92 36.50 11.36
CA GLN A 576 17.69 37.92 11.67
C GLN A 576 16.69 38.12 12.82
N ILE A 577 15.71 37.22 12.98
CA ILE A 577 14.66 37.30 14.00
C ILE A 577 15.25 37.13 15.41
N LYS A 578 15.13 38.17 16.25
CA LYS A 578 15.46 38.10 17.69
C LYS A 578 14.34 37.39 18.46
N ARG A 579 14.68 36.29 19.16
CA ARG A 579 13.71 35.48 19.92
C ARG A 579 13.33 36.14 21.23
N THR A 580 12.03 36.36 21.48
CA THR A 580 11.52 36.99 22.71
C THR A 580 10.68 36.01 23.55
N VAL A 581 11.34 34.98 24.07
CA VAL A 581 11.00 34.22 25.30
C VAL A 581 9.74 33.30 25.28
N ALA A 582 9.02 33.08 24.17
CA ALA A 582 7.87 32.13 24.20
C ALA A 582 7.66 31.15 23.02
N SER A 583 8.46 31.17 21.94
CA SER A 583 8.25 30.24 20.82
C SER A 583 9.34 29.17 20.73
N ARG A 584 8.97 27.90 20.97
CA ARG A 584 9.89 26.74 20.91
C ARG A 584 10.11 26.17 19.51
N SER A 585 9.61 26.78 18.44
CA SER A 585 9.90 26.31 17.08
C SER A 585 9.66 27.41 16.04
N ILE A 586 10.74 28.00 15.53
CA ILE A 586 10.72 28.56 14.18
C ILE A 586 11.00 27.36 13.27
N GLY A 587 9.95 26.85 12.63
CA GLY A 587 10.05 25.74 11.68
C GLY A 587 10.85 26.13 10.43
N ARG A 588 11.46 25.14 9.76
CA ARG A 588 12.01 25.32 8.40
C ARG A 588 10.85 25.25 7.39
N GLY A 589 10.31 26.42 7.03
CA GLY A 589 9.27 26.55 6.00
C GLY A 589 7.86 26.37 6.52
N LEU A 590 6.87 26.21 5.63
CA LEU A 590 5.44 26.12 5.98
C LEU A 590 5.07 24.78 6.68
N ALA A 591 4.28 24.77 7.75
CA ALA A 591 3.69 23.57 8.34
C ALA A 591 2.67 22.87 7.43
N GLN A 592 2.30 21.65 7.79
CA GLN A 592 1.12 20.96 7.24
C GLN A 592 -0.15 21.74 7.59
N VAL A 593 -1.12 21.76 6.66
CA VAL A 593 -2.43 22.41 6.85
C VAL A 593 -3.52 21.36 6.76
N GLU A 594 -4.57 21.49 7.58
CA GLU A 594 -5.81 20.73 7.49
C GLU A 594 -6.91 21.67 6.97
N PRO A 595 -7.20 21.70 5.65
CA PRO A 595 -8.22 22.58 5.09
C PRO A 595 -9.63 22.09 5.41
N ASP A 596 -10.57 23.03 5.52
CA ASP A 596 -12.00 22.71 5.55
C ASP A 596 -12.47 22.00 4.26
N SER A 597 -13.58 21.28 4.34
CA SER A 597 -14.12 20.49 3.23
C SER A 597 -14.39 21.35 1.99
N GLY A 598 -13.79 20.99 0.85
CA GLY A 598 -13.95 21.71 -0.42
C GLY A 598 -12.75 22.58 -0.82
N THR A 599 -11.76 22.73 0.07
CA THR A 599 -10.53 23.46 -0.21
C THR A 599 -9.36 22.53 -0.53
N LEU A 600 -8.70 22.78 -1.66
CA LEU A 600 -7.49 22.10 -2.09
C LEU A 600 -6.30 23.07 -1.97
N VAL A 601 -5.30 22.72 -1.17
CA VAL A 601 -4.06 23.50 -1.03
C VAL A 601 -2.92 22.72 -1.65
N VAL A 602 -2.21 23.32 -2.61
CA VAL A 602 -1.11 22.70 -3.35
C VAL A 602 0.18 23.46 -3.08
N TYR A 603 1.23 22.74 -2.71
CA TYR A 603 2.57 23.26 -2.48
C TYR A 603 3.50 22.83 -3.62
N ALA A 604 4.35 23.74 -4.08
CA ALA A 604 5.38 23.45 -5.07
C ALA A 604 6.46 22.49 -4.55
N ALA A 605 6.63 22.40 -3.23
CA ALA A 605 7.52 21.45 -2.57
C ALA A 605 6.90 20.94 -1.26
N LYS A 606 7.09 19.64 -0.94
CA LYS A 606 6.65 19.02 0.31
C LYS A 606 7.41 19.57 1.51
N HIS A 607 6.91 19.27 2.71
CA HIS A 607 7.56 19.69 3.96
C HIS A 607 9.04 19.23 4.01
N GLY A 608 9.93 20.12 4.43
CA GLY A 608 11.37 19.85 4.48
C GLY A 608 12.12 19.84 3.14
N GLN A 609 11.47 20.24 2.04
CA GLN A 609 12.11 20.51 0.74
C GLN A 609 11.92 21.97 0.34
N VAL A 610 12.82 22.47 -0.51
CA VAL A 610 12.82 23.84 -1.04
C VAL A 610 12.32 23.77 -2.49
N ALA A 611 11.44 24.69 -2.88
CA ALA A 611 11.07 24.87 -4.27
C ALA A 611 12.29 25.41 -5.03
N LEU A 612 12.66 24.75 -6.12
CA LEU A 612 13.80 25.13 -6.94
C LEU A 612 13.37 26.21 -7.94
N ASP A 613 14.24 27.17 -8.14
CA ASP A 613 14.03 28.25 -9.12
C ASP A 613 14.20 27.75 -10.56
N GLY A 614 14.97 26.67 -10.78
CA GLY A 614 15.25 26.09 -12.10
C GLY A 614 16.31 26.86 -12.90
N ASP A 615 16.77 26.26 -14.02
CA ASP A 615 17.81 26.83 -14.89
C ASP A 615 17.23 27.56 -16.13
N GLY A 616 15.90 27.62 -16.24
CA GLY A 616 15.15 28.30 -17.30
C GLY A 616 14.40 29.54 -16.78
N GLY A 617 13.62 30.21 -17.63
CA GLY A 617 12.88 31.43 -17.26
C GLY A 617 11.73 31.24 -16.25
N HIS A 618 11.42 30.00 -15.83
CA HIS A 618 10.34 29.68 -14.88
C HIS A 618 10.75 28.55 -13.93
N SER A 619 10.13 28.50 -12.74
CA SER A 619 10.32 27.38 -11.82
C SER A 619 9.90 26.04 -12.47
N PRO A 620 10.53 24.90 -12.11
CA PRO A 620 10.11 23.59 -12.61
C PRO A 620 8.64 23.30 -12.28
N PHE A 621 8.16 23.78 -11.13
CA PHE A 621 6.75 23.68 -10.74
C PHE A 621 5.83 24.44 -11.68
N VAL A 622 6.14 25.70 -11.96
CA VAL A 622 5.33 26.54 -12.86
C VAL A 622 5.36 26.02 -14.29
N THR A 623 6.53 25.56 -14.75
CA THR A 623 6.68 24.93 -16.07
C THR A 623 5.76 23.71 -16.22
N ALA A 624 5.76 22.82 -15.22
CA ALA A 624 4.88 21.66 -15.21
C ALA A 624 3.40 22.06 -15.07
N LEU A 625 3.09 23.00 -14.19
CA LEU A 625 1.72 23.44 -13.90
C LEU A 625 1.05 24.07 -15.14
N ILE A 626 1.73 24.98 -15.83
CA ILE A 626 1.22 25.63 -17.05
C ILE A 626 0.91 24.59 -18.12
N LYS A 627 1.87 23.68 -18.38
CA LYS A 627 1.71 22.58 -19.34
C LYS A 627 0.47 21.74 -19.02
N ARG A 628 0.25 21.38 -17.76
CA ARG A 628 -0.87 20.52 -17.36
C ARG A 628 -2.21 21.24 -17.28
N MET A 629 -2.26 22.52 -16.89
CA MET A 629 -3.48 23.35 -16.90
C MET A 629 -4.09 23.49 -18.28
N GLN A 630 -3.25 23.56 -19.32
CA GLN A 630 -3.68 23.67 -20.71
C GLN A 630 -4.08 22.33 -21.33
N THR A 631 -3.81 21.21 -20.65
CA THR A 631 -4.13 19.88 -21.19
C THR A 631 -5.61 19.55 -21.00
N PRO A 632 -6.38 19.30 -22.07
CA PRO A 632 -7.80 19.02 -21.96
C PRO A 632 -8.12 17.73 -21.20
N ARG A 633 -9.25 17.72 -20.49
CA ARG A 633 -9.84 16.52 -19.85
C ARG A 633 -8.95 15.86 -18.78
N ILE A 634 -8.11 16.63 -18.10
CA ILE A 634 -7.42 16.16 -16.89
C ILE A 634 -8.16 16.70 -15.67
N GLU A 635 -8.74 15.77 -14.89
CA GLU A 635 -9.39 16.12 -13.62
C GLU A 635 -8.34 16.70 -12.64
N ILE A 636 -8.76 17.67 -11.82
CA ILE A 636 -7.83 18.52 -11.06
C ILE A 636 -6.91 17.75 -10.10
N ARG A 637 -7.37 16.69 -9.42
CA ARG A 637 -6.51 15.86 -8.56
C ARG A 637 -5.48 15.13 -9.41
N LYS A 638 -5.94 14.51 -10.51
CA LYS A 638 -5.02 13.84 -11.45
C LYS A 638 -4.03 14.83 -12.08
N LEU A 639 -4.44 16.07 -12.31
CA LEU A 639 -3.58 17.13 -12.84
C LEU A 639 -2.42 17.40 -11.88
N PHE A 640 -2.70 17.57 -10.59
CA PHE A 640 -1.64 17.81 -9.61
C PHE A 640 -0.75 16.59 -9.35
N ASP A 641 -1.26 15.37 -9.49
CA ASP A 641 -0.41 14.17 -9.53
C ASP A 641 0.58 14.22 -10.71
N LEU A 642 0.11 14.61 -11.90
CA LEU A 642 0.95 14.71 -13.10
C LEU A 642 1.93 15.89 -13.02
N VAL A 643 1.53 17.00 -12.39
CA VAL A 643 2.45 18.12 -12.10
C VAL A 643 3.54 17.66 -11.16
N ARG A 644 3.20 16.92 -10.10
CA ARG A 644 4.18 16.34 -9.18
C ARG A 644 5.19 15.46 -9.91
N ASP A 645 4.70 14.55 -10.75
CA ASP A 645 5.55 13.63 -11.50
C ASP A 645 6.47 14.40 -12.48
N ASP A 646 5.94 15.39 -13.20
CA ASP A 646 6.73 16.24 -14.11
C ASP A 646 7.83 17.03 -13.37
N VAL A 647 7.52 17.59 -12.19
CA VAL A 647 8.52 18.32 -11.37
C VAL A 647 9.58 17.38 -10.81
N MET A 648 9.20 16.19 -10.35
CA MET A 648 10.17 15.22 -9.88
C MET A 648 11.12 14.77 -10.98
N VAL A 649 10.65 14.65 -12.22
CA VAL A 649 11.52 14.36 -13.37
C VAL A 649 12.41 15.56 -13.68
N ALA A 650 11.86 16.77 -13.76
CA ALA A 650 12.60 17.97 -14.13
C ALA A 650 13.66 18.42 -13.11
N THR A 651 13.58 17.91 -11.88
CA THR A 651 14.46 18.31 -10.76
C THR A 651 15.35 17.19 -10.27
N ASP A 652 15.45 16.08 -11.00
CA ASP A 652 16.16 14.87 -10.55
C ASP A 652 15.71 14.45 -9.14
N ARG A 653 14.40 14.52 -8.89
CA ARG A 653 13.70 14.20 -7.64
C ARG A 653 14.09 15.06 -6.43
N ARG A 654 14.77 16.20 -6.63
CA ARG A 654 15.13 17.14 -5.56
C ARG A 654 13.94 17.94 -5.02
N GLN A 655 12.88 18.08 -5.81
CA GLN A 655 11.65 18.77 -5.44
C GLN A 655 10.43 17.90 -5.73
N GLN A 656 9.55 17.75 -4.73
CA GLN A 656 8.29 17.03 -4.86
C GLN A 656 7.11 17.92 -4.45
N PRO A 657 6.24 18.33 -5.39
CA PRO A 657 4.99 19.00 -5.08
C PRO A 657 4.06 18.12 -4.22
N PHE A 658 3.23 18.75 -3.38
CA PHE A 658 2.32 18.04 -2.47
C PHE A 658 0.99 18.78 -2.34
N SER A 659 -0.12 18.06 -2.13
CA SER A 659 -1.45 18.65 -1.95
C SER A 659 -2.10 18.20 -0.65
N TYR A 660 -2.89 19.10 -0.03
CA TYR A 660 -3.68 18.86 1.18
C TYR A 660 -5.13 19.25 0.94
N GLY A 661 -6.04 18.62 1.70
CA GLY A 661 -7.47 18.85 1.58
C GLY A 661 -8.13 17.98 0.51
N SER A 662 -9.37 18.31 0.18
CA SER A 662 -10.18 17.54 -0.75
C SER A 662 -11.14 18.44 -1.51
N VAL A 663 -11.32 18.16 -2.80
CA VAL A 663 -12.38 18.78 -3.61
C VAL A 663 -13.71 18.04 -3.42
N PRO A 664 -14.88 18.70 -3.59
CA PRO A 664 -16.17 18.03 -3.50
C PRO A 664 -16.27 16.85 -4.47
N GLY A 665 -16.79 15.71 -4.01
CA GLY A 665 -16.88 14.49 -4.82
C GLY A 665 -18.08 14.42 -5.77
N ALA A 666 -18.94 15.44 -5.79
CA ALA A 666 -20.18 15.46 -6.58
C ALA A 666 -19.95 15.77 -8.07
N GLU A 667 -18.84 16.42 -8.41
CA GLU A 667 -18.50 16.80 -9.78
C GLU A 667 -16.98 16.71 -10.02
N ASP A 668 -16.58 16.49 -11.28
CA ASP A 668 -15.18 16.48 -11.68
C ASP A 668 -14.77 17.86 -12.19
N PHE A 669 -13.62 18.36 -11.72
CA PHE A 669 -13.13 19.70 -12.03
C PHE A 669 -12.05 19.67 -13.11
N TYR A 670 -12.21 20.46 -14.17
CA TYR A 670 -11.27 20.55 -15.30
C TYR A 670 -10.94 22.01 -15.63
N PHE A 671 -9.65 22.34 -15.75
CA PHE A 671 -9.23 23.65 -16.27
C PHE A 671 -9.69 23.83 -17.72
N VAL A 672 -9.45 22.83 -18.57
CA VAL A 672 -9.92 22.80 -19.97
C VAL A 672 -10.87 21.61 -20.18
N GLY A 673 -12.15 21.91 -20.44
CA GLY A 673 -13.19 20.93 -20.77
C GLY A 673 -13.07 20.37 -22.19
N ALA A 674 -13.96 19.44 -22.58
CA ALA A 674 -14.01 18.95 -23.95
C ALA A 674 -14.53 20.05 -24.90
N SER A 675 -13.71 20.49 -25.86
CA SER A 675 -14.18 21.36 -26.94
C SER A 675 -15.29 20.66 -27.73
N GLN A 676 -16.50 21.23 -27.72
CA GLN A 676 -17.51 20.91 -28.72
C GLN A 676 -17.04 21.47 -30.06
N ASN A 677 -16.30 20.69 -30.82
CA ASN A 677 -16.10 20.85 -32.25
C ASN A 677 -15.87 19.47 -32.87
N ALA A 678 -16.95 18.71 -32.93
CA ALA A 678 -17.11 17.55 -33.81
C ALA A 678 -18.57 17.52 -34.28
N ALA A 679 -18.97 18.55 -35.01
CA ALA A 679 -20.15 18.55 -35.89
C ALA A 679 -20.01 19.73 -36.88
N LYS A 680 -19.42 19.45 -38.04
CA LYS A 680 -19.92 19.98 -39.30
C LYS A 680 -20.25 18.79 -40.17
#